data_AF-A0A3Q2KLB9-F1
#
_entry.id   AF-A0A3Q2KLB9-F1
#
_cell.length_a   1.000
_cell.length_b   1.000
_cell.length_c   1.000
_cell.angle_alpha   90.00
_cell.angle_beta   90.00
_cell.angle_gamma   90.00
#
_symmetry.space_group_name_H-M   'P 1'
#
loop_
_entity.id
_entity.type
_entity.pdbx_description
1 polymer ?
#
loop_
_entity_poly.entity_id
_entity_poly.type
_entity_poly.pdbx_seq_one_letter_code
_entity_poly.pdbx_strand_id
1 'polypeptide(L)'
;MGLLKGLLRARNLLLVVFVPLVLLPLPMLYPSSEAACAYVLIVTAVYWVSEAVPLGAAALVPAFLYPFFGVLRSSEVAAEYFKNTTLLLVGVICVAAAVEKWNLHKRIALRMVIMAGAKPGMLLLCFMCCTTLLSMWLSNTSTTAMVMPIVEAVLQELVSAEEEQLVAGNSSAEEAEPISLEVNNSQPSLELIFVNEDLEHQNLERSLYQTLMCGENSHLRKSGPLFVLSFPLLCSSTSTADFTSLVQSKNLNGVPTITNPIKTAHHQGKKQLPSQEKPLVLTPGPRNRELNRKYKSQHDQMICKCLSLSISYAATIGGLTTIIGTSTSLIFLEHFNNQYPAAEVVNFGTWFLFSFPISLIMLVVSWFWMHWLFLGCNFKETCSLSKKKKTKREELSEKRIQEEYEKLGAISYPEMVTGFFFILMTVLWFTREPGFVPGWDSFFEKKGYRTDATVSVFLGFLLFLIPAKKPCFGKKNNGENQQPSLGTEPIITWKDFQKTMPWEIVILVGGGYALASGSKSSGLSTWIGHQMLSLSSLPPWAVTLLACILVSIVTEFVSNPATITIFLPILCSLSETLHINPLYTLIPVTMCISFAVMLPVGNPPNAIVFSYGHCQIKDMVKAGLGVNVIGLVIVMVAINTWGISLFHLDTYPAWAKVSNITDQA
;
A
#
# COMPACT_ATOMS: atom_id res chain seq x y z
N MET A 1 0.64 -8.96 -36.04
CA MET A 1 0.68 -9.39 -34.61
C MET A 1 2.05 -9.22 -33.97
N GLY A 2 3.16 -9.65 -34.58
CA GLY A 2 4.51 -9.48 -34.03
C GLY A 2 4.91 -8.03 -33.75
N LEU A 3 4.62 -7.10 -34.67
CA LEU A 3 4.94 -5.67 -34.53
C LEU A 3 4.24 -5.02 -33.32
N LEU A 4 2.98 -5.41 -33.01
CA LEU A 4 2.26 -4.94 -31.82
C LEU A 4 2.88 -5.49 -30.52
N LYS A 5 3.33 -6.75 -30.50
CA LYS A 5 4.08 -7.32 -29.36
C LYS A 5 5.45 -6.66 -29.19
N GLY A 6 6.12 -6.29 -30.28
CA GLY A 6 7.34 -5.49 -30.28
C GLY A 6 7.10 -4.09 -29.71
N LEU A 7 6.05 -3.40 -30.16
CA LEU A 7 5.66 -2.07 -29.67
C LEU A 7 5.30 -2.10 -28.17
N LEU A 8 4.58 -3.14 -27.72
CA LEU A 8 4.27 -3.34 -26.30
C LEU A 8 5.51 -3.63 -25.45
N ARG A 9 6.49 -4.37 -25.99
CA ARG A 9 7.77 -4.63 -25.31
C ARG A 9 8.69 -3.40 -25.29
N ALA A 10 8.62 -2.56 -26.32
CA ALA A 10 9.30 -1.28 -26.40
C ALA A 10 8.50 -0.11 -25.79
N ARG A 11 7.31 -0.35 -25.24
CA ARG A 11 6.36 0.71 -24.81
C ARG A 11 6.99 1.69 -23.84
N ASN A 12 7.66 1.19 -22.81
CA ASN A 12 8.28 2.04 -21.80
C ASN A 12 9.46 2.83 -22.40
N LEU A 13 10.29 2.21 -23.26
CA LEU A 13 11.36 2.91 -23.98
C LEU A 13 10.82 4.01 -24.91
N LEU A 14 9.74 3.72 -25.65
CA LEU A 14 9.04 4.67 -26.49
C LEU A 14 8.50 5.83 -25.65
N LEU A 15 7.81 5.58 -24.53
CA LEU A 15 7.32 6.65 -23.65
C LEU A 15 8.47 7.52 -23.11
N VAL A 16 9.55 6.91 -22.63
CA VAL A 16 10.71 7.62 -22.07
C VAL A 16 11.45 8.48 -23.09
N VAL A 17 11.60 8.02 -24.34
CA VAL A 17 12.36 8.78 -25.36
C VAL A 17 11.45 9.71 -26.17
N PHE A 18 10.25 9.27 -26.53
CA PHE A 18 9.36 9.99 -27.43
C PHE A 18 8.60 11.12 -26.74
N VAL A 19 8.17 10.97 -25.49
CA VAL A 19 7.40 12.02 -24.78
C VAL A 19 8.21 13.30 -24.58
N PRO A 20 9.45 13.27 -24.04
CA PRO A 20 10.27 14.48 -23.96
C PRO A 20 10.54 15.08 -25.34
N LEU A 21 10.84 14.25 -26.35
CA LEU A 21 11.17 14.71 -27.69
C LEU A 21 9.98 15.39 -28.40
N VAL A 22 8.75 14.87 -28.23
CA VAL A 22 7.52 15.46 -28.77
C VAL A 22 7.12 16.75 -28.02
N LEU A 23 7.44 16.86 -26.73
CA LEU A 23 7.16 18.04 -25.93
C LEU A 23 8.26 19.12 -26.03
N LEU A 24 9.46 18.77 -26.50
CA LEU A 24 10.62 19.67 -26.65
C LEU A 24 10.35 20.96 -27.46
N PRO A 25 9.46 20.97 -28.49
CA PRO A 25 9.09 22.20 -29.18
C PRO A 25 8.43 23.24 -28.26
N LEU A 26 7.81 22.85 -27.14
CA LEU A 26 7.09 23.77 -26.25
C LEU A 26 8.02 24.84 -25.63
N PRO A 27 9.12 24.51 -24.94
CA PRO A 27 10.09 25.49 -24.45
C PRO A 27 10.96 26.13 -25.55
N MET A 28 11.03 25.53 -26.74
CA MET A 28 11.82 26.06 -27.87
C MET A 28 11.06 27.10 -28.71
N LEU A 29 9.74 26.95 -28.86
CA LEU A 29 8.88 27.89 -29.59
C LEU A 29 8.42 29.05 -28.69
N TYR A 30 8.27 28.80 -27.39
CA TYR A 30 7.92 29.79 -26.38
C TYR A 30 9.04 29.86 -25.34
N PRO A 31 10.07 30.71 -25.52
CA PRO A 31 11.19 30.84 -24.59
C PRO A 31 10.79 31.66 -23.36
N SER A 32 9.87 31.12 -22.57
CA SER A 32 9.38 31.69 -21.32
C SER A 32 9.59 30.71 -20.16
N SER A 33 9.71 31.22 -18.93
CA SER A 33 9.96 30.39 -17.75
C SER A 33 8.77 29.46 -17.47
N GLU A 34 7.55 29.94 -17.72
CA GLU A 34 6.29 29.21 -17.62
C GLU A 34 6.29 27.99 -18.55
N ALA A 35 6.70 28.16 -19.82
CA ALA A 35 6.75 27.08 -20.81
C ALA A 35 7.84 26.05 -20.48
N ALA A 36 9.03 26.51 -20.07
CA ALA A 36 10.09 25.65 -19.56
C ALA A 36 9.62 24.83 -18.34
N CYS A 37 8.92 25.46 -17.39
CA CYS A 37 8.39 24.77 -16.23
C CYS A 37 7.28 23.77 -16.59
N ALA A 38 6.36 24.17 -17.48
CA ALA A 38 5.27 23.31 -17.95
C ALA A 38 5.82 22.06 -18.66
N TYR A 39 6.89 22.19 -19.45
CA TYR A 39 7.58 21.05 -20.06
C TYR A 39 8.10 20.06 -19.01
N VAL A 40 8.83 20.54 -18.00
CA VAL A 40 9.37 19.68 -16.92
C VAL A 40 8.26 19.00 -16.13
N LEU A 41 7.19 19.75 -15.81
CA LEU A 41 6.03 19.24 -15.09
C LEU A 41 5.31 18.14 -15.90
N ILE A 42 5.01 18.37 -17.18
CA ILE A 42 4.31 17.40 -18.04
C ILE A 42 5.17 16.14 -18.24
N VAL A 43 6.48 16.27 -18.52
CA VAL A 43 7.38 15.11 -18.67
C VAL A 43 7.42 14.28 -17.38
N THR A 44 7.58 14.93 -16.22
CA THR A 44 7.60 14.25 -14.91
C THR A 44 6.26 13.58 -14.62
N ALA A 45 5.15 14.28 -14.85
CA ALA A 45 3.80 13.74 -14.68
C ALA A 45 3.53 12.53 -15.58
N VAL A 46 3.94 12.55 -16.86
CA VAL A 46 3.79 11.39 -17.75
C VAL A 46 4.63 10.20 -17.28
N TYR A 47 5.85 10.41 -16.79
CA TYR A 47 6.66 9.31 -16.23
C TYR A 47 6.03 8.69 -14.99
N TRP A 48 5.48 9.53 -14.10
CA TRP A 48 4.76 9.10 -12.91
C TRP A 48 3.43 8.38 -13.22
N VAL A 49 2.63 8.90 -14.15
CA VAL A 49 1.33 8.31 -14.55
C VAL A 49 1.50 7.00 -15.33
N SER A 50 2.57 6.89 -16.14
CA SER A 50 2.82 5.68 -16.96
C SER A 50 3.68 4.62 -16.27
N GLU A 51 4.30 4.97 -15.14
CA GLU A 51 5.33 4.17 -14.44
C GLU A 51 6.40 3.59 -15.39
N ALA A 52 6.73 4.35 -16.45
CA ALA A 52 7.70 3.93 -17.46
C ALA A 52 9.15 3.92 -16.94
N VAL A 53 9.39 4.64 -15.83
CA VAL A 53 10.63 4.74 -15.07
C VAL A 53 10.25 4.59 -13.58
N PRO A 54 11.08 3.95 -12.72
CA PRO A 54 10.82 3.88 -11.28
C PRO A 54 10.53 5.27 -10.67
N LEU A 55 9.54 5.35 -9.78
CA LEU A 55 9.00 6.61 -9.25
C LEU A 55 10.07 7.56 -8.67
N GLY A 56 11.03 7.00 -7.92
CA GLY A 56 12.17 7.77 -7.37
C GLY A 56 13.12 8.31 -8.43
N ALA A 57 13.32 7.60 -9.55
CA ALA A 57 14.16 8.07 -10.65
C ALA A 57 13.42 9.08 -11.54
N ALA A 58 12.11 8.90 -11.77
CA ALA A 58 11.27 9.91 -12.40
C ALA A 58 11.25 11.22 -11.60
N ALA A 59 11.27 11.13 -10.26
CA ALA A 59 11.35 12.30 -9.39
C ALA A 59 12.70 13.05 -9.41
N LEU A 60 13.74 12.54 -10.09
CA LEU A 60 14.98 13.27 -10.35
C LEU A 60 14.92 14.11 -11.63
N VAL A 61 13.86 14.01 -12.45
CA VAL A 61 13.69 14.81 -13.67
C VAL A 61 13.76 16.33 -13.40
N PRO A 62 13.11 16.88 -12.36
CA PRO A 62 13.29 18.28 -11.96
C PRO A 62 14.73 18.66 -11.62
N ALA A 63 15.49 17.75 -10.99
CA ALA A 63 16.86 17.99 -10.50
C ALA A 63 17.84 18.42 -11.60
N PHE A 64 17.68 17.89 -12.81
CA PHE A 64 18.55 18.23 -13.94
C PHE A 64 17.87 19.09 -15.01
N LEU A 65 16.55 18.98 -15.22
CA LEU A 65 15.88 19.80 -16.24
C LEU A 65 15.68 21.25 -15.81
N TYR A 66 15.40 21.55 -14.53
CA TYR A 66 15.22 22.95 -14.12
C TYR A 66 16.49 23.80 -14.24
N PRO A 67 17.68 23.31 -13.86
CA PRO A 67 18.92 24.04 -14.13
C PRO A 67 19.24 24.11 -15.63
N PHE A 68 18.88 23.10 -16.42
CA PHE A 68 19.14 23.07 -17.86
C PHE A 68 18.31 24.09 -18.64
N PHE A 69 17.03 24.28 -18.28
CA PHE A 69 16.15 25.29 -18.88
C PHE A 69 16.15 26.64 -18.15
N GLY A 70 16.96 26.81 -17.10
CA GLY A 70 17.10 28.08 -16.38
C GLY A 70 15.93 28.48 -15.47
N VAL A 71 15.09 27.52 -15.05
CA VAL A 71 13.92 27.79 -14.18
C VAL A 71 14.32 27.98 -12.71
N LEU A 72 15.29 27.20 -12.24
CA LEU A 72 15.86 27.27 -10.89
C LEU A 72 17.36 26.94 -10.93
N ARG A 73 18.15 27.50 -10.01
CA ARG A 73 19.59 27.17 -9.91
C ARG A 73 19.77 25.77 -9.32
N SER A 74 20.84 25.07 -9.70
CA SER A 74 21.13 23.72 -9.19
C SER A 74 21.23 23.64 -7.66
N SER A 75 21.72 24.69 -7.00
CA SER A 75 21.75 24.79 -5.53
C SER A 75 20.36 24.95 -4.90
N GLU A 76 19.46 25.68 -5.55
CA GLU A 76 18.07 25.87 -5.10
C GLU A 76 17.33 24.55 -5.24
N VAL A 77 17.40 23.91 -6.42
CA VAL A 77 16.77 22.61 -6.66
C VAL A 77 17.30 21.54 -5.70
N ALA A 78 18.61 21.49 -5.44
CA ALA A 78 19.18 20.55 -4.47
C ALA A 78 18.66 20.77 -3.04
N ALA A 79 18.42 22.02 -2.63
CA ALA A 79 17.85 22.33 -1.32
C ALA A 79 16.38 21.87 -1.19
N GLU A 80 15.65 21.75 -2.30
CA GLU A 80 14.28 21.20 -2.29
C GLU A 80 14.23 19.69 -1.97
N TYR A 81 15.31 18.93 -2.17
CA TYR A 81 15.33 17.49 -1.84
C TYR A 81 15.64 17.17 -0.37
N PHE A 82 16.14 18.12 0.43
CA PHE A 82 16.57 17.85 1.81
C PHE A 82 16.07 18.89 2.81
N LYS A 83 14.92 18.58 3.42
CA LYS A 83 14.11 19.49 4.23
C LYS A 83 13.65 18.83 5.54
N ASN A 84 12.86 19.54 6.33
CA ASN A 84 12.44 19.10 7.67
C ASN A 84 11.64 17.79 7.67
N THR A 85 10.79 17.52 6.68
CA THR A 85 10.00 16.26 6.62
C THR A 85 10.85 15.09 6.14
N THR A 86 11.91 15.32 5.37
CA THR A 86 12.93 14.29 5.11
C THR A 86 13.60 13.86 6.41
N LEU A 87 13.93 14.80 7.29
CA LEU A 87 14.49 14.50 8.63
C LEU A 87 13.47 13.81 9.55
N LEU A 88 12.20 14.24 9.53
CA LEU A 88 11.09 13.57 10.23
C LEU A 88 11.01 12.10 9.82
N LEU A 89 10.95 11.83 8.52
CA LEU A 89 10.85 10.48 7.96
C LEU A 89 12.04 9.61 8.39
N VAL A 90 13.29 10.11 8.30
CA VAL A 90 14.48 9.39 8.77
C VAL A 90 14.34 8.97 10.24
N GLY A 91 13.98 9.91 11.13
CA GLY A 91 13.85 9.63 12.56
C GLY A 91 12.74 8.63 12.90
N VAL A 92 11.61 8.70 12.17
CA VAL A 92 10.46 7.79 12.35
C VAL A 92 10.78 6.39 11.84
N ILE A 93 11.41 6.26 10.67
CA ILE A 93 11.83 4.96 10.13
C ILE A 93 12.85 4.30 11.06
N CYS A 94 13.75 5.03 11.72
CA CYS A 94 14.64 4.45 12.74
C CYS A 94 13.86 3.75 13.88
N VAL A 95 12.77 4.35 14.37
CA VAL A 95 11.93 3.74 15.42
C VAL A 95 11.09 2.59 14.84
N ALA A 96 10.49 2.76 13.66
CA ALA A 96 9.71 1.72 13.00
C ALA A 96 10.55 0.47 12.68
N ALA A 97 11.77 0.64 12.18
CA ALA A 97 12.71 -0.45 11.90
C ALA A 97 13.14 -1.20 13.18
N ALA A 98 13.24 -0.52 14.32
CA ALA A 98 13.43 -1.18 15.61
C ALA A 98 12.18 -1.99 16.03
N VAL A 99 10.98 -1.43 15.87
CA VAL A 99 9.70 -2.13 16.13
C VAL A 99 9.55 -3.37 15.24
N GLU A 100 10.03 -3.30 13.99
CA GLU A 100 10.06 -4.41 13.04
C GLU A 100 11.08 -5.48 13.46
N LYS A 101 12.36 -5.10 13.61
CA LYS A 101 13.47 -6.00 13.97
C LYS A 101 13.19 -6.83 15.21
N TRP A 102 12.60 -6.22 16.25
CA TRP A 102 12.31 -6.90 17.52
C TRP A 102 10.92 -7.55 17.57
N ASN A 103 10.20 -7.63 16.45
CA ASN A 103 8.87 -8.26 16.32
C ASN A 103 7.80 -7.75 17.31
N LEU A 104 8.00 -6.56 17.90
CA LEU A 104 7.08 -5.97 18.88
C LEU A 104 5.68 -5.78 18.29
N HIS A 105 5.60 -5.38 17.02
CA HIS A 105 4.37 -5.30 16.24
C HIS A 105 3.59 -6.62 16.19
N LYS A 106 4.26 -7.78 15.98
CA LYS A 106 3.60 -9.10 15.96
C LYS A 106 3.03 -9.47 17.33
N ARG A 107 3.78 -9.20 18.41
CA ARG A 107 3.30 -9.47 19.78
C ARG A 107 2.05 -8.64 20.09
N ILE A 108 2.04 -7.37 19.71
CA ILE A 108 0.87 -6.48 19.85
C ILE A 108 -0.30 -7.03 19.02
N ALA A 109 -0.06 -7.37 17.76
CA ALA A 109 -1.07 -7.92 16.84
C ALA A 109 -1.75 -9.18 17.40
N LEU A 110 -0.97 -10.22 17.69
CA LEU A 110 -1.48 -11.50 18.18
C LEU A 110 -2.20 -11.35 19.52
N ARG A 111 -1.68 -10.52 20.43
CA ARG A 111 -2.34 -10.25 21.73
C ARG A 111 -3.71 -9.58 21.57
N MET A 112 -3.88 -8.69 20.59
CA MET A 112 -5.20 -8.10 20.28
C MET A 112 -6.17 -9.16 19.74
N VAL A 113 -5.72 -10.08 18.88
CA VAL A 113 -6.56 -11.16 18.34
C VAL A 113 -6.97 -12.16 19.43
N ILE A 114 -6.03 -12.59 20.29
CA ILE A 114 -6.33 -13.47 21.44
C ILE A 114 -7.38 -12.84 22.38
N MET A 115 -7.30 -11.53 22.60
CA MET A 115 -8.24 -10.81 23.47
C MET A 115 -9.66 -10.71 22.90
N ALA A 116 -9.84 -10.74 21.57
CA ALA A 116 -11.16 -10.65 20.93
C ALA A 116 -11.89 -12.00 20.83
N GLY A 117 -11.16 -13.12 20.79
CA GLY A 117 -11.71 -14.46 20.58
C GLY A 117 -12.15 -14.73 19.13
N ALA A 118 -12.37 -16.01 18.80
CA ALA A 118 -12.48 -16.43 17.39
C ALA A 118 -13.86 -16.33 16.71
N LYS A 119 -14.84 -15.63 17.30
CA LYS A 119 -16.18 -15.45 16.70
C LYS A 119 -16.06 -14.79 15.31
N PRO A 120 -16.49 -15.40 14.17
CA PRO A 120 -16.15 -14.92 12.83
C PRO A 120 -16.45 -13.43 12.55
N GLY A 121 -17.57 -12.92 13.06
CA GLY A 121 -17.96 -11.52 12.92
C GLY A 121 -17.09 -10.53 13.71
N MET A 122 -16.70 -10.90 14.93
CA MET A 122 -15.81 -10.12 15.79
C MET A 122 -14.34 -10.29 15.39
N LEU A 123 -13.99 -11.44 14.82
CA LEU A 123 -12.69 -11.75 14.25
C LEU A 123 -12.38 -10.80 13.07
N LEU A 124 -13.35 -10.56 12.18
CA LEU A 124 -13.26 -9.55 11.13
C LEU A 124 -12.98 -8.16 11.69
N LEU A 125 -13.79 -7.70 12.66
CA LEU A 125 -13.61 -6.39 13.28
C LEU A 125 -12.26 -6.29 14.02
N CYS A 126 -11.85 -7.35 14.71
CA CYS A 126 -10.57 -7.41 15.42
C CYS A 126 -9.39 -7.30 14.46
N PHE A 127 -9.39 -8.07 13.36
CA PHE A 127 -8.36 -7.95 12.34
C PHE A 127 -8.33 -6.56 11.70
N MET A 128 -9.50 -5.95 11.43
CA MET A 128 -9.56 -4.56 10.94
C MET A 128 -9.00 -3.56 11.98
N CYS A 129 -9.41 -3.62 13.24
CA CYS A 129 -8.89 -2.76 14.31
C CYS A 129 -7.38 -2.93 14.51
N CYS A 130 -6.90 -4.18 14.56
CA CYS A 130 -5.48 -4.54 14.66
C CYS A 130 -4.68 -3.95 13.50
N THR A 131 -5.13 -4.16 12.27
CA THR A 131 -4.48 -3.65 11.06
C THR A 131 -4.48 -2.12 11.04
N THR A 132 -5.59 -1.48 11.41
CA THR A 132 -5.71 -0.01 11.50
C THR A 132 -4.71 0.56 12.50
N LEU A 133 -4.63 -0.02 13.70
CA LEU A 133 -3.70 0.40 14.76
C LEU A 133 -2.23 0.18 14.40
N LEU A 134 -1.89 -0.87 13.65
CA LEU A 134 -0.52 -1.08 13.16
C LEU A 134 -0.17 -0.10 12.04
N SER A 135 -1.07 0.08 11.07
CA SER A 135 -0.86 0.96 9.91
C SER A 135 -0.90 2.46 10.25
N MET A 136 -1.37 2.81 11.46
CA MET A 136 -1.21 4.14 12.04
C MET A 136 0.27 4.53 12.23
N TRP A 137 1.19 3.55 12.31
CA TRP A 137 2.61 3.78 12.65
C TRP A 137 3.59 3.11 11.69
N LEU A 138 3.17 2.03 11.03
CA LEU A 138 3.92 1.30 10.01
C LEU A 138 3.32 1.59 8.63
N SER A 139 4.11 1.42 7.56
CA SER A 139 3.58 1.62 6.21
C SER A 139 2.43 0.65 5.90
N ASN A 140 1.44 1.10 5.12
CA ASN A 140 0.30 0.28 4.71
C ASN A 140 0.73 -1.06 4.08
N THR A 141 1.79 -1.02 3.27
CA THR A 141 2.40 -2.19 2.62
C THR A 141 2.98 -3.16 3.64
N SER A 142 3.81 -2.68 4.57
CA SER A 142 4.42 -3.48 5.64
C SER A 142 3.34 -4.13 6.51
N THR A 143 2.37 -3.34 6.98
CA THR A 143 1.27 -3.82 7.82
C THR A 143 0.48 -4.95 7.13
N THR A 144 0.13 -4.76 5.86
CA THR A 144 -0.61 -5.78 5.09
C THR A 144 0.22 -7.05 4.89
N ALA A 145 1.51 -6.92 4.52
CA ALA A 145 2.42 -8.06 4.37
C ALA A 145 2.66 -8.83 5.67
N MET A 146 2.59 -8.17 6.84
CA MET A 146 2.73 -8.80 8.15
C MET A 146 1.44 -9.49 8.63
N VAL A 147 0.27 -8.90 8.38
CA VAL A 147 -1.01 -9.43 8.85
C VAL A 147 -1.54 -10.54 7.93
N MET A 148 -1.30 -10.47 6.62
CA MET A 148 -1.86 -11.44 5.67
C MET A 148 -1.43 -12.90 5.89
N PRO A 149 -0.18 -13.25 6.26
CA PRO A 149 0.18 -14.61 6.64
C PRO A 149 -0.58 -15.13 7.87
N ILE A 150 -0.86 -14.27 8.85
CA ILE A 150 -1.63 -14.63 10.06
C ILE A 150 -3.10 -14.88 9.68
N VAL A 151 -3.65 -14.01 8.82
CA VAL A 151 -5.01 -14.16 8.28
C VAL A 151 -5.14 -15.41 7.43
N GLU A 152 -4.17 -15.71 6.57
CA GLU A 152 -4.12 -16.94 5.78
C GLU A 152 -4.08 -18.18 6.67
N ALA A 153 -3.23 -18.17 7.71
CA ALA A 153 -3.15 -19.26 8.67
C ALA A 153 -4.49 -19.49 9.40
N VAL A 154 -5.24 -18.43 9.72
CA VAL A 154 -6.59 -18.55 10.30
C VAL A 154 -7.60 -19.01 9.25
N LEU A 155 -7.60 -18.45 8.03
CA LEU A 155 -8.53 -18.83 6.96
C LEU A 155 -8.42 -20.31 6.58
N GLN A 156 -7.21 -20.86 6.52
CA GLN A 156 -7.01 -22.29 6.23
C GLN A 156 -7.63 -23.19 7.31
N GLU A 157 -7.43 -22.86 8.59
CA GLU A 157 -8.04 -23.59 9.70
C GLU A 157 -9.58 -23.47 9.69
N LEU A 158 -10.09 -22.27 9.39
CA LEU A 158 -11.52 -22.02 9.27
C LEU A 158 -12.16 -22.86 8.15
N VAL A 159 -11.45 -23.19 7.07
CA VAL A 159 -11.95 -24.06 5.99
C VAL A 159 -11.85 -25.54 6.38
N SER A 160 -10.70 -25.99 6.88
CA SER A 160 -10.47 -27.40 7.26
C SER A 160 -11.42 -27.88 8.37
N ALA A 161 -11.72 -27.02 9.36
CA ALA A 161 -12.63 -27.36 10.45
C ALA A 161 -14.09 -27.60 10.01
N GLU A 162 -14.49 -27.07 8.83
CA GLU A 162 -15.82 -27.30 8.25
C GLU A 162 -15.85 -28.61 7.45
N GLU A 163 -14.73 -29.05 6.85
CA GLU A 163 -14.63 -30.36 6.21
C GLU A 163 -14.84 -31.51 7.21
N GLU A 164 -14.24 -31.44 8.40
CA GLU A 164 -14.46 -32.44 9.45
C GLU A 164 -15.93 -32.52 9.91
N GLN A 165 -16.64 -31.39 9.95
CA GLN A 165 -18.06 -31.36 10.34
C GLN A 165 -18.95 -31.95 9.26
N LEU A 166 -18.67 -31.69 7.98
CA LEU A 166 -19.40 -32.28 6.86
C LEU A 166 -19.16 -33.80 6.76
N VAL A 167 -17.91 -34.26 7.00
CA VAL A 167 -17.59 -35.68 7.03
C VAL A 167 -18.28 -36.39 8.21
N ALA A 168 -18.23 -35.81 9.41
CA ALA A 168 -18.91 -36.37 10.59
C ALA A 168 -20.46 -36.35 10.47
N GLY A 169 -21.01 -35.35 9.77
CA GLY A 169 -22.44 -35.28 9.46
C GLY A 169 -22.90 -36.34 8.47
N ASN A 170 -22.07 -36.69 7.48
CA ASN A 170 -22.38 -37.77 6.55
C ASN A 170 -22.19 -39.15 7.20
N SER A 171 -21.14 -39.37 7.99
CA SER A 171 -20.91 -40.66 8.67
C SER A 171 -21.95 -40.99 9.73
N SER A 172 -22.68 -40.00 10.24
CA SER A 172 -23.81 -40.19 11.17
C SER A 172 -25.17 -40.36 10.47
N ALA A 173 -25.22 -40.25 9.14
CA ALA A 173 -26.41 -40.50 8.33
C ALA A 173 -26.47 -41.91 7.72
N GLU A 174 -25.34 -42.65 7.66
CA GLU A 174 -25.27 -44.01 7.09
C GLU A 174 -25.54 -45.15 8.12
N GLU A 175 -25.62 -44.88 9.43
CA GLU A 175 -25.87 -45.91 10.47
C GLU A 175 -27.36 -46.31 10.65
N ALA A 176 -28.23 -46.02 9.68
CA ALA A 176 -29.69 -46.13 9.84
C ALA A 176 -30.44 -47.01 8.80
N GLU A 177 -29.83 -48.08 8.26
CA GLU A 177 -30.58 -49.20 7.66
C GLU A 177 -29.97 -50.58 8.01
N PRO A 178 -30.77 -51.57 8.45
CA PRO A 178 -30.29 -52.92 8.72
C PRO A 178 -30.31 -53.77 7.43
N ILE A 179 -29.18 -53.87 6.72
CA ILE A 179 -29.05 -54.74 5.55
C ILE A 179 -28.72 -56.18 6.01
N SER A 180 -29.52 -57.13 5.54
CA SER A 180 -29.40 -58.56 5.85
C SER A 180 -28.19 -59.22 5.19
N LEU A 181 -27.67 -60.25 5.87
CA LEU A 181 -26.59 -61.13 5.45
C LEU A 181 -26.66 -61.58 3.97
N GLU A 182 -25.54 -61.44 3.26
CA GLU A 182 -25.05 -62.52 2.39
C GLU A 182 -23.52 -62.62 2.48
N VAL A 183 -23.02 -63.80 2.83
CA VAL A 183 -21.59 -64.07 2.96
C VAL A 183 -21.06 -64.51 1.60
N ASN A 184 -20.03 -63.84 1.08
CA ASN A 184 -19.13 -64.47 0.13
C ASN A 184 -17.69 -64.03 0.34
N ASN A 185 -16.77 -64.99 0.19
CA ASN A 185 -15.48 -64.99 0.87
C ASN A 185 -14.33 -64.95 -0.15
N SER A 186 -13.66 -63.81 -0.30
CA SER A 186 -12.43 -63.70 -1.11
C SER A 186 -11.60 -62.44 -0.81
N GLN A 187 -10.55 -62.61 -0.01
CA GLN A 187 -9.28 -61.87 -0.10
C GLN A 187 -8.26 -62.75 -0.85
N PRO A 188 -7.09 -62.25 -1.33
CA PRO A 188 -6.37 -61.01 -0.99
C PRO A 188 -6.25 -60.06 -2.22
N SER A 189 -5.48 -58.97 -2.27
CA SER A 189 -4.29 -58.52 -1.52
C SER A 189 -4.14 -56.98 -1.55
N LEU A 190 -3.50 -56.41 -0.52
CA LEU A 190 -2.99 -55.02 -0.56
C LEU A 190 -1.88 -54.90 -1.61
N GLU A 191 -1.90 -53.81 -2.39
CA GLU A 191 -0.69 -53.26 -3.00
C GLU A 191 -0.63 -51.74 -2.73
N LEU A 192 0.46 -51.33 -2.09
CA LEU A 192 0.63 -50.01 -1.48
C LEU A 192 1.41 -49.10 -2.42
N ILE A 193 0.72 -48.42 -3.34
CA ILE A 193 1.36 -47.46 -4.25
C ILE A 193 1.50 -46.10 -3.54
N PHE A 194 2.59 -45.94 -2.79
CA PHE A 194 3.13 -44.62 -2.46
C PHE A 194 3.80 -44.04 -3.72
N VAL A 195 3.10 -43.15 -4.44
CA VAL A 195 3.79 -42.22 -5.35
C VAL A 195 4.33 -41.06 -4.51
N ASN A 196 5.65 -40.90 -4.51
CA ASN A 196 6.32 -39.73 -3.94
C ASN A 196 5.93 -38.45 -4.72
N GLU A 197 4.99 -37.66 -4.22
CA GLU A 197 4.73 -36.29 -4.72
C GLU A 197 5.52 -35.21 -3.92
N ASP A 198 6.11 -35.57 -2.77
CA ASP A 198 6.76 -34.63 -1.86
C ASP A 198 8.18 -34.16 -2.25
N LEU A 199 8.83 -34.81 -3.23
CA LEU A 199 10.22 -34.47 -3.63
C LEU A 199 10.35 -33.48 -4.80
N GLU A 200 9.33 -33.29 -5.63
CA GLU A 200 9.41 -32.29 -6.73
C GLU A 200 9.04 -30.88 -6.24
N HIS A 201 8.06 -30.75 -5.34
CA HIS A 201 7.61 -29.45 -4.86
C HIS A 201 8.70 -28.67 -4.08
N GLN A 202 9.50 -29.35 -3.24
CA GLN A 202 10.62 -28.71 -2.52
C GLN A 202 11.78 -28.27 -3.43
N ASN A 203 12.00 -28.97 -4.55
CA ASN A 203 13.03 -28.60 -5.52
C ASN A 203 12.57 -27.44 -6.42
N LEU A 204 11.27 -27.37 -6.74
CA LEU A 204 10.69 -26.26 -7.50
C LEU A 204 10.71 -24.96 -6.69
N GLU A 205 10.37 -24.99 -5.40
CA GLU A 205 10.47 -23.81 -4.52
C GLU A 205 11.91 -23.30 -4.39
N ARG A 206 12.90 -24.18 -4.21
CA ARG A 206 14.32 -23.76 -4.22
C ARG A 206 14.73 -23.16 -5.55
N SER A 207 14.32 -23.75 -6.68
CA SER A 207 14.65 -23.24 -8.02
C SER A 207 14.04 -21.85 -8.28
N LEU A 208 12.79 -21.63 -7.85
CA LEU A 208 12.11 -20.33 -7.96
C LEU A 208 12.71 -19.28 -7.02
N TYR A 209 13.03 -19.61 -5.77
CA TYR A 209 13.73 -18.70 -4.86
C TYR A 209 15.14 -18.33 -5.37
N GLN A 210 15.88 -19.29 -5.94
CA GLN A 210 17.17 -19.02 -6.55
C GLN A 210 17.02 -18.09 -7.77
N THR A 211 16.00 -18.29 -8.61
CA THR A 211 15.78 -17.50 -9.84
C THR A 211 15.28 -16.08 -9.55
N LEU A 212 14.42 -15.90 -8.54
CA LEU A 212 13.96 -14.57 -8.09
C LEU A 212 15.06 -13.77 -7.38
N MET A 213 15.98 -14.42 -6.66
CA MET A 213 17.09 -13.75 -5.97
C MET A 213 18.36 -13.61 -6.83
N CYS A 214 18.48 -14.31 -7.95
CA CYS A 214 19.65 -14.26 -8.85
C CYS A 214 19.47 -13.28 -10.04
N GLY A 215 18.37 -12.53 -10.07
CA GLY A 215 18.18 -11.38 -10.98
C GLY A 215 19.14 -10.21 -10.68
N GLU A 216 19.68 -10.12 -9.46
CA GLU A 216 20.67 -9.13 -9.05
C GLU A 216 21.83 -9.78 -8.28
N ASN A 217 22.79 -10.37 -9.02
CA ASN A 217 24.25 -10.30 -8.77
C ASN A 217 25.00 -11.47 -9.45
N SER A 218 25.67 -11.23 -10.59
CA SER A 218 26.76 -12.11 -11.06
C SER A 218 27.74 -11.47 -12.06
N HIS A 219 28.29 -10.30 -11.75
CA HIS A 219 29.63 -9.82 -12.17
C HIS A 219 29.92 -8.53 -11.37
N LEU A 220 31.02 -8.30 -10.64
CA LEU A 220 32.24 -9.08 -10.35
C LEU A 220 32.70 -8.77 -8.91
N ARG A 221 33.58 -9.59 -8.29
CA ARG A 221 34.15 -9.30 -6.95
C ARG A 221 35.64 -8.92 -7.05
N LYS A 222 36.03 -7.88 -6.31
CA LYS A 222 37.41 -7.42 -5.97
C LYS A 222 38.29 -6.84 -7.10
N SER A 223 38.33 -5.51 -7.18
CA SER A 223 39.52 -4.71 -6.84
C SER A 223 39.19 -3.22 -6.89
N GLY A 224 40.03 -2.39 -6.29
CA GLY A 224 40.05 -0.93 -6.49
C GLY A 224 41.44 -0.41 -6.07
N PRO A 225 41.67 0.91 -6.07
CA PRO A 225 40.95 1.98 -6.77
C PRO A 225 41.89 2.74 -7.75
N LEU A 226 41.35 3.39 -8.79
CA LEU A 226 41.98 4.60 -9.37
C LEU A 226 41.05 5.33 -10.35
N PHE A 227 41.14 6.66 -10.32
CA PHE A 227 40.61 7.58 -11.34
C PHE A 227 41.28 7.34 -12.70
N VAL A 228 40.58 7.65 -13.80
CA VAL A 228 40.99 8.65 -14.83
C VAL A 228 39.94 8.71 -15.96
N LEU A 229 39.82 9.89 -16.57
CA LEU A 229 38.93 10.21 -17.70
C LEU A 229 39.26 9.42 -18.98
N SER A 230 38.26 9.16 -19.84
CA SER A 230 38.20 9.63 -21.25
C SER A 230 37.07 8.97 -22.08
N PHE A 231 36.44 9.76 -22.95
CA PHE A 231 35.72 9.29 -24.15
C PHE A 231 36.72 8.70 -25.17
N PRO A 232 36.33 7.76 -26.05
CA PRO A 232 36.00 8.19 -27.43
C PRO A 232 34.89 7.38 -28.14
N LEU A 233 34.58 7.82 -29.38
CA LEU A 233 33.56 7.30 -30.30
C LEU A 233 33.96 6.02 -31.07
N LEU A 234 32.94 5.44 -31.74
CA LEU A 234 32.98 4.66 -32.99
C LEU A 234 33.62 3.26 -32.99
N CYS A 235 32.78 2.24 -33.24
CA CYS A 235 32.97 1.35 -34.39
C CYS A 235 31.66 0.65 -34.79
N SER A 236 31.60 0.12 -36.02
CA SER A 236 30.39 -0.42 -36.66
C SER A 236 30.56 -1.89 -37.08
N SER A 237 29.43 -2.55 -37.37
CA SER A 237 29.27 -3.80 -38.14
C SER A 237 29.86 -5.13 -37.61
N THR A 238 28.96 -6.09 -37.33
CA THR A 238 28.97 -7.52 -37.76
C THR A 238 27.60 -8.13 -37.41
N SER A 239 26.76 -8.38 -38.42
CA SER A 239 26.50 -9.69 -39.06
C SER A 239 25.61 -10.65 -38.27
N THR A 240 24.50 -11.03 -38.91
CA THR A 240 23.55 -12.09 -38.53
C THR A 240 24.07 -13.50 -38.93
N ALA A 241 23.28 -14.54 -38.58
CA ALA A 241 23.54 -16.00 -38.73
C ALA A 241 24.49 -16.59 -37.65
N ASP A 242 24.30 -17.82 -37.14
CA ASP A 242 23.24 -18.82 -37.36
C ASP A 242 23.15 -19.73 -36.11
N PHE A 243 21.94 -20.20 -35.74
CA PHE A 243 21.79 -21.33 -34.79
C PHE A 243 20.54 -22.18 -35.11
N THR A 244 20.43 -22.56 -36.37
CA THR A 244 19.39 -23.45 -36.91
C THR A 244 20.00 -24.60 -37.72
N SER A 245 20.64 -25.55 -37.04
CA SER A 245 20.80 -26.93 -37.51
C SER A 245 21.18 -27.86 -36.34
N LEU A 246 20.94 -29.17 -36.51
CA LEU A 246 21.03 -30.24 -35.49
C LEU A 246 19.90 -30.16 -34.42
N VAL A 247 18.94 -31.09 -34.34
CA VAL A 247 18.75 -32.36 -35.06
C VAL A 247 17.25 -32.58 -35.34
N GLN A 248 16.93 -32.98 -36.58
CA GLN A 248 15.63 -33.53 -36.94
C GLN A 248 15.85 -34.90 -37.60
N SER A 249 15.27 -35.96 -37.05
CA SER A 249 15.24 -37.27 -37.72
C SER A 249 14.06 -38.15 -37.30
N LYS A 250 13.03 -38.25 -38.18
CA LYS A 250 12.17 -39.43 -38.46
C LYS A 250 11.31 -39.97 -37.26
N ASN A 251 10.12 -40.59 -37.36
CA ASN A 251 9.20 -41.06 -38.41
C ASN A 251 7.84 -41.44 -37.70
N LEU A 252 6.65 -41.61 -38.28
CA LEU A 252 6.06 -41.33 -39.60
C LEU A 252 4.49 -41.44 -39.53
N ASN A 253 3.75 -40.59 -40.25
CA ASN A 253 2.37 -40.74 -40.81
C ASN A 253 1.11 -41.12 -39.96
N GLY A 254 0.01 -40.43 -40.26
CA GLY A 254 -1.37 -40.76 -39.83
C GLY A 254 -2.44 -39.73 -40.26
N VAL A 255 -2.77 -39.68 -41.57
CA VAL A 255 -3.77 -38.79 -42.24
C VAL A 255 -4.85 -39.74 -42.83
N PRO A 256 -6.20 -39.49 -42.84
CA PRO A 256 -6.92 -38.33 -43.45
C PRO A 256 -8.22 -37.86 -42.71
N THR A 257 -9.20 -37.13 -43.28
CA THR A 257 -9.23 -35.79 -43.94
C THR A 257 -10.67 -35.46 -44.45
N ILE A 258 -11.29 -34.36 -43.99
CA ILE A 258 -12.49 -33.65 -44.56
C ILE A 258 -13.84 -34.43 -44.70
N THR A 259 -14.96 -33.89 -44.18
CA THR A 259 -16.21 -33.56 -44.93
C THR A 259 -17.40 -33.18 -44.02
N ASN A 260 -18.12 -32.11 -44.39
CA ASN A 260 -19.55 -31.95 -44.06
C ASN A 260 -20.37 -32.65 -45.15
N PRO A 261 -21.54 -33.22 -44.79
CA PRO A 261 -22.67 -33.18 -45.71
C PRO A 261 -23.99 -32.74 -45.05
N ILE A 262 -24.67 -31.79 -45.68
CA ILE A 262 -26.10 -31.54 -45.48
C ILE A 262 -26.88 -32.60 -46.27
N LYS A 263 -27.85 -33.28 -45.65
CA LYS A 263 -28.93 -34.00 -46.36
C LYS A 263 -30.27 -33.89 -45.62
N THR A 264 -31.33 -34.08 -46.39
CA THR A 264 -32.70 -33.56 -46.19
C THR A 264 -33.74 -34.62 -45.79
N ALA A 265 -34.75 -34.20 -44.99
CA ALA A 265 -36.16 -34.66 -44.93
C ALA A 265 -36.46 -36.16 -44.62
N HIS A 266 -37.48 -36.57 -43.84
CA HIS A 266 -38.91 -36.22 -43.85
C HIS A 266 -39.65 -36.83 -42.63
N HIS A 267 -40.75 -36.19 -42.16
CA HIS A 267 -41.84 -36.75 -41.31
C HIS A 267 -41.48 -37.39 -39.94
N GLN A 268 -42.37 -37.50 -38.94
CA GLN A 268 -43.83 -37.31 -38.84
C GLN A 268 -44.17 -36.76 -37.42
N GLY A 269 -45.30 -36.06 -37.25
CA GLY A 269 -45.55 -35.29 -36.02
C GLY A 269 -46.30 -36.01 -34.88
N LYS A 270 -46.08 -35.56 -33.64
CA LYS A 270 -47.03 -35.61 -32.51
C LYS A 270 -46.82 -34.39 -31.61
N LYS A 271 -47.89 -33.69 -31.25
CA LYS A 271 -47.87 -32.54 -30.32
C LYS A 271 -47.94 -33.03 -28.87
N GLN A 272 -47.11 -32.47 -27.99
CA GLN A 272 -47.35 -32.41 -26.54
C GLN A 272 -46.75 -31.12 -25.95
N LEU A 273 -47.21 -30.74 -24.76
CA LEU A 273 -47.05 -29.43 -24.09
C LEU A 273 -45.58 -28.97 -23.87
N PRO A 274 -45.33 -27.66 -23.66
CA PRO A 274 -43.98 -27.13 -23.55
C PRO A 274 -43.38 -27.35 -22.15
N SER A 275 -42.24 -28.04 -22.10
CA SER A 275 -41.41 -28.18 -20.91
C SER A 275 -40.30 -27.12 -20.86
N GLN A 276 -40.15 -26.49 -19.71
CA GLN A 276 -39.20 -25.42 -19.37
C GLN A 276 -37.84 -25.50 -20.08
N GLU A 277 -37.42 -24.39 -20.70
CA GLU A 277 -36.01 -24.15 -20.99
C GLU A 277 -35.22 -24.14 -19.67
N LYS A 278 -34.29 -25.09 -19.52
CA LYS A 278 -33.26 -25.00 -18.47
C LYS A 278 -32.40 -23.77 -18.78
N PRO A 279 -32.18 -22.84 -17.83
CA PRO A 279 -31.31 -21.71 -18.07
C PRO A 279 -29.90 -22.21 -18.43
N LEU A 280 -29.35 -21.65 -19.51
CA LEU A 280 -28.02 -21.99 -20.01
C LEU A 280 -26.99 -21.69 -18.91
N VAL A 281 -26.49 -22.74 -18.25
CA VAL A 281 -25.46 -22.61 -17.20
C VAL A 281 -24.18 -22.12 -17.85
N LEU A 282 -23.95 -20.81 -17.77
CA LEU A 282 -22.76 -20.17 -18.29
C LEU A 282 -21.55 -20.76 -17.56
N THR A 283 -20.79 -21.62 -18.23
CA THR A 283 -19.70 -22.35 -17.57
C THR A 283 -18.70 -21.35 -16.99
N PRO A 284 -18.34 -21.43 -15.69
CA PRO A 284 -17.40 -20.51 -15.10
C PRO A 284 -16.05 -20.55 -15.84
N GLY A 285 -15.49 -19.36 -16.09
CA GLY A 285 -14.17 -19.21 -16.69
C GLY A 285 -13.06 -19.84 -15.83
N PRO A 286 -11.86 -20.07 -16.39
CA PRO A 286 -10.83 -20.93 -15.78
C PRO A 286 -10.50 -20.57 -14.32
N ARG A 287 -10.29 -19.28 -14.01
CA ARG A 287 -10.01 -18.82 -12.64
C ARG A 287 -11.19 -18.99 -11.66
N ASN A 288 -12.43 -18.98 -12.13
CA ASN A 288 -13.60 -19.34 -11.30
C ASN A 288 -13.62 -20.85 -11.01
N ARG A 289 -13.15 -21.70 -11.93
CA ARG A 289 -13.04 -23.15 -11.68
C ARG A 289 -11.98 -23.46 -10.62
N GLU A 290 -10.86 -22.76 -10.64
CA GLU A 290 -9.81 -22.89 -9.60
C GLU A 290 -10.32 -22.44 -8.22
N LEU A 291 -10.97 -21.26 -8.14
CA LEU A 291 -11.59 -20.76 -6.90
C LEU A 291 -12.69 -21.69 -6.37
N ASN A 292 -13.52 -22.26 -7.24
CA ASN A 292 -14.54 -23.25 -6.86
C ASN A 292 -13.95 -24.64 -6.58
N ARG A 293 -12.67 -24.89 -6.91
CA ARG A 293 -11.93 -26.09 -6.47
C ARG A 293 -11.25 -25.87 -5.11
N LYS A 294 -10.92 -24.61 -4.78
CA LYS A 294 -10.32 -24.21 -3.49
C LYS A 294 -11.33 -24.13 -2.35
N TYR A 295 -12.62 -23.89 -2.65
CA TYR A 295 -13.69 -23.75 -1.65
C TYR A 295 -14.91 -24.62 -2.01
N LYS A 296 -15.34 -25.47 -1.09
CA LYS A 296 -16.57 -26.30 -1.23
C LYS A 296 -17.86 -25.51 -1.00
N SER A 297 -17.85 -24.54 -0.07
CA SER A 297 -19.01 -23.70 0.25
C SER A 297 -18.88 -22.29 -0.32
N GLN A 298 -19.99 -21.77 -0.85
CA GLN A 298 -20.08 -20.36 -1.26
C GLN A 298 -19.93 -19.41 -0.05
N HIS A 299 -20.28 -19.87 1.16
CA HIS A 299 -20.17 -19.10 2.39
C HIS A 299 -18.70 -18.89 2.80
N ASP A 300 -17.88 -19.95 2.78
CA ASP A 300 -16.43 -19.85 3.07
C ASP A 300 -15.71 -18.96 2.07
N GLN A 301 -16.05 -19.10 0.78
CA GLN A 301 -15.50 -18.24 -0.27
C GLN A 301 -15.82 -16.76 0.01
N MET A 302 -17.00 -16.44 0.54
CA MET A 302 -17.38 -15.08 0.95
C MET A 302 -16.64 -14.62 2.21
N ILE A 303 -16.44 -15.49 3.21
CA ILE A 303 -15.64 -15.19 4.41
C ILE A 303 -14.19 -14.85 4.04
N CYS A 304 -13.54 -15.70 3.22
CA CYS A 304 -12.16 -15.47 2.77
C CYS A 304 -12.04 -14.13 2.03
N LYS A 305 -12.93 -13.86 1.06
CA LYS A 305 -12.98 -12.58 0.34
C LYS A 305 -13.15 -11.38 1.26
N CYS A 306 -14.11 -11.46 2.19
CA CYS A 306 -14.43 -10.40 3.13
C CYS A 306 -13.23 -10.09 4.03
N LEU A 307 -12.63 -11.12 4.63
CA LEU A 307 -11.53 -10.96 5.58
C LEU A 307 -10.28 -10.40 4.90
N SER A 308 -9.87 -10.96 3.77
CA SER A 308 -8.66 -10.52 3.06
C SER A 308 -8.77 -9.08 2.53
N LEU A 309 -9.90 -8.71 1.90
CA LEU A 309 -10.11 -7.32 1.46
C LEU A 309 -10.14 -6.34 2.63
N SER A 310 -10.74 -6.74 3.76
CA SER A 310 -10.84 -5.89 4.94
C SER A 310 -9.48 -5.56 5.57
N ILE A 311 -8.46 -6.43 5.43
CA ILE A 311 -7.08 -6.08 5.83
C ILE A 311 -6.55 -4.92 5.00
N SER A 312 -6.68 -5.00 3.67
CA SER A 312 -6.18 -3.95 2.77
C SER A 312 -6.79 -2.58 3.05
N TYR A 313 -8.12 -2.58 3.27
CA TYR A 313 -8.88 -1.36 3.53
C TYR A 313 -8.58 -0.82 4.94
N ALA A 314 -8.47 -1.69 5.95
CA ALA A 314 -8.07 -1.30 7.30
C ALA A 314 -6.62 -0.76 7.37
N ALA A 315 -5.68 -1.31 6.61
CA ALA A 315 -4.34 -0.74 6.50
C ALA A 315 -4.40 0.68 5.92
N THR A 316 -5.13 0.86 4.82
CA THR A 316 -5.31 2.17 4.17
C THR A 316 -5.99 3.19 5.09
N ILE A 317 -7.03 2.80 5.84
CA ILE A 317 -7.71 3.63 6.85
C ILE A 317 -6.78 3.96 8.03
N GLY A 318 -5.97 3.00 8.48
CA GLY A 318 -4.98 3.21 9.53
C GLY A 318 -3.93 4.25 9.14
N GLY A 319 -3.38 4.14 7.93
CA GLY A 319 -2.36 5.04 7.40
C GLY A 319 -2.75 6.51 7.38
N LEU A 320 -4.04 6.83 7.26
CA LEU A 320 -4.57 8.19 7.31
C LEU A 320 -4.56 8.82 8.70
N THR A 321 -4.55 8.00 9.76
CA THR A 321 -4.76 8.45 11.15
C THR A 321 -3.63 9.36 11.65
N THR A 322 -2.39 9.11 11.20
CA THR A 322 -1.22 9.96 11.48
C THR A 322 -0.66 10.53 10.20
N ILE A 323 0.20 11.53 10.34
CA ILE A 323 0.89 12.13 9.21
C ILE A 323 1.97 11.22 8.62
N ILE A 324 2.39 10.19 9.35
CA ILE A 324 3.48 9.25 8.98
C ILE A 324 2.98 7.94 8.35
N GLY A 325 1.73 7.54 8.57
CA GLY A 325 1.22 6.22 8.18
C GLY A 325 1.09 6.03 6.67
N THR A 326 0.93 7.13 5.91
CA THR A 326 0.87 7.12 4.45
C THR A 326 1.76 8.21 3.84
N SER A 327 2.36 7.89 2.70
CA SER A 327 3.22 8.80 1.92
C SER A 327 2.50 10.06 1.45
N THR A 328 1.19 9.97 1.18
CA THR A 328 0.33 11.11 0.83
C THR A 328 0.31 12.17 1.94
N SER A 329 0.08 11.79 3.19
CA SER A 329 0.06 12.73 4.32
C SER A 329 1.42 13.43 4.51
N LEU A 330 2.53 12.70 4.30
CA LEU A 330 3.88 13.28 4.35
C LEU A 330 4.14 14.28 3.21
N ILE A 331 3.77 13.94 1.97
CA ILE A 331 3.94 14.83 0.80
C ILE A 331 3.06 16.07 0.96
N PHE A 332 1.83 15.92 1.46
CA PHE A 332 0.96 17.04 1.78
C PHE A 332 1.58 17.97 2.83
N LEU A 333 1.99 17.43 3.98
CA LEU A 333 2.50 18.23 5.10
C LEU A 333 3.55 19.22 4.64
N GLU A 334 4.52 18.75 3.86
CA GLU A 334 5.61 19.61 3.44
C GLU A 334 5.40 20.32 2.11
N HIS A 335 4.55 19.86 1.20
CA HIS A 335 4.11 20.74 0.13
C HIS A 335 3.43 21.99 0.71
N PHE A 336 2.59 21.80 1.74
CA PHE A 336 1.96 22.89 2.48
C PHE A 336 3.00 23.77 3.21
N ASN A 337 3.91 23.19 4.01
CA ASN A 337 4.91 23.96 4.75
C ASN A 337 5.93 24.68 3.84
N ASN A 338 6.27 24.13 2.67
CA ASN A 338 7.14 24.81 1.70
C ASN A 338 6.41 25.95 0.97
N GLN A 339 5.12 25.82 0.67
CA GLN A 339 4.35 26.90 0.04
C GLN A 339 3.98 28.02 1.01
N TYR A 340 3.62 27.66 2.24
CA TYR A 340 3.16 28.56 3.29
C TYR A 340 4.04 28.44 4.56
N PRO A 341 5.32 28.87 4.51
CA PRO A 341 6.26 28.70 5.63
C PRO A 341 5.88 29.50 6.89
N ALA A 342 4.97 30.46 6.79
CA ALA A 342 4.40 31.20 7.91
C ALA A 342 3.19 30.50 8.57
N ALA A 343 2.77 29.33 8.07
CA ALA A 343 1.55 28.64 8.48
C ALA A 343 1.84 27.47 9.44
N GLU A 344 2.20 27.77 10.69
CA GLU A 344 2.42 26.77 11.78
C GLU A 344 1.12 26.11 12.29
N VAL A 345 0.16 25.81 11.39
CA VAL A 345 -1.18 25.30 11.71
C VAL A 345 -1.33 23.78 11.57
N VAL A 346 -0.52 23.14 10.73
CA VAL A 346 -0.51 21.68 10.57
C VAL A 346 0.73 21.09 11.25
N ASN A 347 0.52 20.38 12.36
CA ASN A 347 1.53 19.60 13.06
C ASN A 347 1.03 18.16 13.29
N PHE A 348 1.87 17.28 13.86
CA PHE A 348 1.47 15.90 14.14
C PHE A 348 0.17 15.81 14.97
N GLY A 349 0.03 16.68 15.99
CA GLY A 349 -1.12 16.70 16.89
C GLY A 349 -2.41 17.17 16.22
N THR A 350 -2.37 18.28 15.46
CA THR A 350 -3.56 18.81 14.76
C THR A 350 -4.00 17.87 13.63
N TRP A 351 -3.07 17.26 12.90
CA TRP A 351 -3.41 16.22 11.91
C TRP A 351 -4.08 15.00 12.55
N PHE A 352 -3.53 14.50 13.66
CA PHE A 352 -4.14 13.37 14.37
C PHE A 352 -5.54 13.72 14.90
N LEU A 353 -5.70 14.89 15.53
CA LEU A 353 -6.98 15.33 16.08
C LEU A 353 -8.06 15.47 14.99
N PHE A 354 -7.68 15.89 13.78
CA PHE A 354 -8.58 15.90 12.62
C PHE A 354 -8.89 14.49 12.08
N SER A 355 -7.85 13.65 11.94
CA SER A 355 -7.89 12.41 11.15
C SER A 355 -8.30 11.17 11.95
N PHE A 356 -8.10 11.14 13.26
CA PHE A 356 -8.49 10.02 14.12
C PHE A 356 -10.02 9.82 14.20
N PRO A 357 -10.86 10.87 14.33
CA PRO A 357 -12.30 10.71 14.20
C PRO A 357 -12.71 10.17 12.82
N ILE A 358 -12.05 10.63 11.75
CA ILE A 358 -12.29 10.16 10.39
C ILE A 358 -11.98 8.67 10.27
N SER A 359 -10.79 8.23 10.72
CA SER A 359 -10.38 6.82 10.59
C SER A 359 -11.23 5.89 11.46
N LEU A 360 -11.66 6.33 12.66
CA LEU A 360 -12.57 5.57 13.51
C LEU A 360 -13.96 5.39 12.87
N ILE A 361 -14.55 6.45 12.33
CA ILE A 361 -15.86 6.38 11.64
C ILE A 361 -15.71 5.53 10.36
N MET A 362 -14.65 5.75 9.57
CA MET A 362 -14.33 4.96 8.39
C MET A 362 -14.22 3.47 8.70
N LEU A 363 -13.53 3.10 9.78
CA LEU A 363 -13.35 1.72 10.20
C LEU A 363 -14.69 1.03 10.48
N VAL A 364 -15.57 1.68 11.26
CA VAL A 364 -16.88 1.13 11.64
C VAL A 364 -17.83 1.05 10.44
N VAL A 365 -17.91 2.10 9.62
CA VAL A 365 -18.81 2.12 8.45
C VAL A 365 -18.31 1.19 7.34
N SER A 366 -16.99 1.09 7.12
CA SER A 366 -16.41 0.14 6.17
C SER A 366 -16.57 -1.30 6.64
N TRP A 367 -16.45 -1.58 7.95
CA TRP A 367 -16.77 -2.89 8.51
C TRP A 367 -18.24 -3.27 8.28
N PHE A 368 -19.19 -2.35 8.53
CA PHE A 368 -20.60 -2.56 8.23
C PHE A 368 -20.85 -2.84 6.74
N TRP A 369 -20.22 -2.05 5.86
CA TRP A 369 -20.30 -2.23 4.39
C TRP A 369 -19.76 -3.59 3.95
N MET A 370 -18.57 -3.98 4.41
CA MET A 370 -17.95 -5.27 4.09
C MET A 370 -18.76 -6.46 4.62
N HIS A 371 -19.35 -6.32 5.81
CA HIS A 371 -20.24 -7.32 6.38
C HIS A 371 -21.50 -7.47 5.53
N TRP A 372 -22.19 -6.36 5.22
CA TRP A 372 -23.40 -6.38 4.39
C TRP A 372 -23.16 -6.96 2.99
N LEU A 373 -22.02 -6.60 2.38
CA LEU A 373 -21.68 -6.97 1.00
C LEU A 373 -21.36 -8.47 0.83
N PHE A 374 -20.69 -9.10 1.79
CA PHE A 374 -20.21 -10.48 1.68
C PHE A 374 -20.91 -11.47 2.63
N LEU A 375 -21.34 -11.04 3.82
CA LEU A 375 -21.94 -11.88 4.87
C LEU A 375 -23.46 -11.65 5.02
N GLY A 376 -24.00 -10.60 4.40
CA GLY A 376 -25.42 -10.28 4.40
C GLY A 376 -25.91 -9.60 5.67
N CYS A 377 -27.23 -9.68 5.94
CA CYS A 377 -27.89 -8.92 7.01
C CYS A 377 -27.97 -9.64 8.37
N ASN A 378 -27.26 -10.75 8.60
CA ASN A 378 -27.34 -11.57 9.82
C ASN A 378 -26.62 -10.96 11.05
N PHE A 379 -26.74 -9.64 11.25
CA PHE A 379 -26.15 -8.88 12.38
C PHE A 379 -26.47 -9.46 13.75
N LYS A 380 -27.61 -10.14 13.92
CA LYS A 380 -28.04 -10.70 15.20
C LYS A 380 -27.19 -11.90 15.65
N GLU A 381 -26.47 -12.55 14.74
CA GLU A 381 -25.49 -13.58 15.09
C GLU A 381 -24.07 -13.00 15.18
N THR A 382 -23.68 -12.15 14.23
CA THR A 382 -22.40 -11.41 14.19
C THR A 382 -22.12 -10.62 15.47
N CYS A 383 -23.10 -9.86 15.96
CA CYS A 383 -22.97 -9.01 17.14
C CYS A 383 -23.45 -9.68 18.45
N SER A 384 -23.79 -10.97 18.43
CA SER A 384 -24.22 -11.66 19.64
C SER A 384 -23.03 -11.91 20.58
N LEU A 385 -22.85 -10.98 21.53
CA LEU A 385 -21.99 -11.14 22.71
C LEU A 385 -22.42 -12.30 23.62
N SER A 386 -23.59 -12.92 23.38
CA SER A 386 -24.06 -14.07 24.16
C SER A 386 -23.04 -15.21 24.22
N LYS A 387 -22.93 -15.82 25.41
CA LYS A 387 -22.08 -16.98 25.71
C LYS A 387 -22.69 -18.27 25.15
N LYS A 388 -22.87 -18.35 23.82
CA LYS A 388 -23.03 -19.66 23.15
C LYS A 388 -21.75 -20.49 23.42
N LYS A 389 -21.91 -21.80 23.54
CA LYS A 389 -20.77 -22.75 23.61
C LYS A 389 -19.88 -22.53 22.38
N LYS A 390 -18.56 -22.40 22.57
CA LYS A 390 -17.62 -22.21 21.45
C LYS A 390 -17.79 -23.35 20.44
N THR A 391 -17.79 -23.01 19.17
CA THR A 391 -17.76 -23.99 18.09
C THR A 391 -16.36 -24.58 17.95
N LYS A 392 -16.24 -25.82 17.44
CA LYS A 392 -14.94 -26.47 17.19
C LYS A 392 -14.01 -25.59 16.34
N ARG A 393 -14.58 -24.87 15.38
CA ARG A 393 -13.93 -23.89 14.49
C ARG A 393 -13.30 -22.71 15.24
N GLU A 394 -13.99 -22.19 16.27
CA GLU A 394 -13.47 -21.11 17.13
C GLU A 394 -12.31 -21.60 18.01
N GLU A 395 -12.45 -22.78 18.61
CA GLU A 395 -11.43 -23.36 19.50
C GLU A 395 -10.12 -23.70 18.76
N LEU A 396 -10.21 -24.27 17.55
CA LEU A 396 -9.05 -24.52 16.68
C LEU A 396 -8.35 -23.22 16.26
N SER A 397 -9.13 -22.20 15.88
CA SER A 397 -8.59 -20.89 15.50
C SER A 397 -7.82 -20.23 16.65
N GLU A 398 -8.40 -20.22 17.86
CA GLU A 398 -7.73 -19.69 19.06
C GLU A 398 -6.44 -20.45 19.37
N LYS A 399 -6.44 -21.79 19.25
CA LYS A 399 -5.26 -22.61 19.48
C LYS A 399 -4.12 -22.26 18.52
N ARG A 400 -4.40 -22.12 17.21
CA ARG A 400 -3.39 -21.73 16.20
C ARG A 400 -2.81 -20.33 16.47
N ILE A 401 -3.65 -19.37 16.87
CA ILE A 401 -3.21 -18.00 17.23
C ILE A 401 -2.34 -18.02 18.50
N GLN A 402 -2.72 -18.84 19.48
CA GLN A 402 -1.95 -19.04 20.71
C GLN A 402 -0.59 -19.69 20.46
N GLU A 403 -0.51 -20.70 19.58
CA GLU A 403 0.74 -21.32 19.14
C GLU A 403 1.68 -20.31 18.44
N GLU A 404 1.16 -19.43 17.58
CA GLU A 404 1.95 -18.32 17.01
C GLU A 404 2.42 -17.30 18.06
N TYR A 405 1.63 -17.04 19.10
CA TYR A 405 2.03 -16.17 20.20
C TYR A 405 3.11 -16.81 21.09
N GLU A 406 3.03 -18.12 21.34
CA GLU A 406 4.01 -18.87 22.12
C GLU A 406 5.37 -18.97 21.41
N LYS A 407 5.39 -19.04 20.06
CA LYS A 407 6.62 -18.95 19.25
C LYS A 407 7.42 -17.64 19.47
N LEU A 408 6.78 -16.56 19.93
CA LEU A 408 7.45 -15.29 20.25
C LEU A 408 8.13 -15.26 21.64
N GLY A 409 7.92 -16.29 22.47
CA GLY A 409 8.50 -16.38 23.81
C GLY A 409 8.14 -15.22 24.75
N ALA A 410 8.90 -15.06 25.84
CA ALA A 410 8.73 -13.96 26.78
C ALA A 410 9.20 -12.60 26.22
N ILE A 411 8.64 -11.50 26.72
CA ILE A 411 9.00 -10.13 26.28
C ILE A 411 10.49 -9.86 26.50
N SER A 412 11.21 -9.58 25.41
CA SER A 412 12.64 -9.30 25.46
C SER A 412 12.95 -7.86 25.93
N TYR A 413 14.19 -7.62 26.35
CA TYR A 413 14.64 -6.28 26.73
C TYR A 413 14.59 -5.27 25.56
N PRO A 414 15.06 -5.62 24.34
CA PRO A 414 14.92 -4.73 23.18
C PRO A 414 13.49 -4.38 22.82
N GLU A 415 12.53 -5.32 22.92
CA GLU A 415 11.11 -5.02 22.74
C GLU A 415 10.63 -3.96 23.73
N MET A 416 11.03 -4.09 25.01
CA MET A 416 10.64 -3.17 26.07
C MET A 416 11.25 -1.77 25.88
N VAL A 417 12.53 -1.67 25.50
CA VAL A 417 13.18 -0.38 25.21
C VAL A 417 12.59 0.25 23.94
N THR A 418 12.38 -0.53 22.88
CA THR A 418 11.77 -0.04 21.64
C THR A 418 10.35 0.48 21.89
N GLY A 419 9.55 -0.25 22.68
CA GLY A 419 8.22 0.19 23.10
C GLY A 419 8.25 1.48 23.92
N PHE A 420 9.23 1.63 24.84
CA PHE A 420 9.44 2.88 25.57
C PHE A 420 9.76 4.05 24.63
N PHE A 421 10.70 3.90 23.69
CA PHE A 421 11.06 4.96 22.74
C PHE A 421 9.91 5.34 21.81
N PHE A 422 9.11 4.37 21.38
CA PHE A 422 7.91 4.57 20.58
C PHE A 422 6.81 5.36 21.32
N ILE A 423 6.56 5.00 22.59
CA ILE A 423 5.62 5.75 23.46
C ILE A 423 6.16 7.16 23.74
N LEU A 424 7.46 7.28 24.03
CA LEU A 424 8.12 8.57 24.29
C LEU A 424 8.04 9.50 23.07
N MET A 425 8.30 9.00 21.86
CA MET A 425 8.12 9.74 20.60
C MET A 425 6.69 10.27 20.47
N THR A 426 5.71 9.39 20.68
CA THR A 426 4.28 9.73 20.61
C THR A 426 3.92 10.84 21.60
N VAL A 427 4.32 10.69 22.87
CA VAL A 427 4.06 11.69 23.92
C VAL A 427 4.72 13.02 23.59
N LEU A 428 5.97 13.02 23.12
CA LEU A 428 6.69 14.26 22.79
C LEU A 428 6.05 15.00 21.61
N TRP A 429 5.56 14.33 20.57
CA TRP A 429 4.82 15.01 19.50
C TRP A 429 3.51 15.62 20.01
N PHE A 430 2.68 14.86 20.74
CA PHE A 430 1.42 15.38 21.28
C PHE A 430 1.59 16.53 22.28
N THR A 431 2.71 16.57 23.01
CA THR A 431 2.97 17.61 24.01
C THR A 431 3.81 18.78 23.49
N ARG A 432 4.23 18.79 22.21
CA ARG A 432 5.04 19.89 21.62
C ARG A 432 4.26 21.20 21.59
N GLU A 433 3.13 21.19 20.88
CA GLU A 433 2.22 22.32 20.65
C GLU A 433 0.77 21.80 20.64
N PRO A 434 0.20 21.42 21.79
CA PRO A 434 -1.14 20.84 21.88
C PRO A 434 -2.28 21.85 21.64
N GLY A 435 -1.98 23.14 21.48
CA GLY A 435 -2.94 24.21 21.15
C GLY A 435 -3.79 24.70 22.34
N PHE A 436 -4.23 23.81 23.24
CA PHE A 436 -5.04 24.17 24.41
C PHE A 436 -4.22 24.53 25.67
N VAL A 437 -2.95 24.16 25.72
CA VAL A 437 -1.96 24.58 26.73
C VAL A 437 -0.64 24.94 26.05
N PRO A 438 0.20 25.79 26.66
CA PRO A 438 1.61 25.89 26.27
C PRO A 438 2.27 24.50 26.38
N GLY A 439 2.68 23.94 25.24
CA GLY A 439 3.42 22.68 25.20
C GLY A 439 4.90 22.86 25.49
N TRP A 440 5.68 21.78 25.48
CA TRP A 440 7.08 21.84 25.93
C TRP A 440 7.98 22.74 25.07
N ASP A 441 7.58 23.12 23.84
CA ASP A 441 8.32 24.11 23.07
C ASP A 441 8.40 25.47 23.77
N SER A 442 7.36 25.85 24.52
CA SER A 442 7.31 27.15 25.21
C SER A 442 8.30 27.30 26.36
N PHE A 443 8.97 26.23 26.78
CA PHE A 443 10.04 26.31 27.79
C PHE A 443 11.33 26.94 27.25
N PHE A 444 11.40 27.23 25.94
CA PHE A 444 12.57 27.80 25.29
C PHE A 444 12.24 29.12 24.59
N GLU A 445 13.16 30.08 24.67
CA GLU A 445 12.96 31.46 24.18
C GLU A 445 12.79 31.58 22.66
N LYS A 446 13.39 30.66 21.89
CA LYS A 446 13.32 30.64 20.42
C LYS A 446 12.21 29.72 19.94
N LYS A 447 11.07 30.28 19.50
CA LYS A 447 9.94 29.56 18.88
C LYS A 447 10.24 29.13 17.44
N GLY A 448 9.62 28.06 16.96
CA GLY A 448 9.73 27.57 15.56
C GLY A 448 11.01 26.77 15.23
N TYR A 449 12.01 26.74 16.14
CA TYR A 449 13.27 26.00 15.91
C TYR A 449 13.17 24.49 16.18
N ARG A 450 12.20 24.03 16.98
CA ARG A 450 12.04 22.62 17.35
C ARG A 450 10.77 22.11 16.70
N THR A 451 10.96 21.27 15.68
CA THR A 451 9.85 20.67 14.93
C THR A 451 9.66 19.23 15.36
N ASP A 452 8.59 18.60 14.87
CA ASP A 452 8.37 17.15 15.03
C ASP A 452 9.57 16.33 14.52
N ALA A 453 10.30 16.85 13.52
CA ALA A 453 11.51 16.25 12.97
C ALA A 453 12.69 16.23 13.95
N THR A 454 12.86 17.30 14.73
CA THR A 454 13.94 17.40 15.74
C THR A 454 13.82 16.30 16.78
N VAL A 455 12.59 16.04 17.26
CA VAL A 455 12.27 14.95 18.18
C VAL A 455 12.61 13.60 17.56
N SER A 456 12.19 13.38 16.31
CA SER A 456 12.36 12.08 15.65
C SER A 456 13.80 11.72 15.34
N VAL A 457 14.59 12.67 14.83
CA VAL A 457 16.02 12.43 14.58
C VAL A 457 16.77 12.17 15.89
N PHE A 458 16.45 12.91 16.96
CA PHE A 458 17.07 12.70 18.27
C PHE A 458 16.77 11.31 18.85
N LEU A 459 15.50 10.90 18.90
CA LEU A 459 15.12 9.58 19.41
C LEU A 459 15.62 8.44 18.51
N GLY A 460 15.56 8.61 17.19
CA GLY A 460 16.12 7.64 16.24
C GLY A 460 17.63 7.46 16.41
N PHE A 461 18.37 8.55 16.62
CA PHE A 461 19.80 8.51 16.91
C PHE A 461 20.13 7.77 18.22
N LEU A 462 19.36 7.99 19.29
CA LEU A 462 19.55 7.29 20.57
C LEU A 462 19.43 5.75 20.44
N LEU A 463 18.58 5.24 19.53
CA LEU A 463 18.45 3.79 19.29
C LEU A 463 19.72 3.15 18.69
N PHE A 464 20.59 3.92 18.01
CA PHE A 464 21.90 3.44 17.57
C PHE A 464 22.94 3.41 18.71
N LEU A 465 22.73 4.16 19.78
CA LEU A 465 23.64 4.21 20.93
C LEU A 465 23.30 3.15 22.00
N ILE A 466 22.04 2.76 22.12
CA ILE A 466 21.59 1.85 23.18
C ILE A 466 21.90 0.39 22.81
N PRO A 467 22.60 -0.37 23.69
CA PRO A 467 22.87 -1.79 23.47
C PRO A 467 21.60 -2.65 23.55
N ALA A 468 21.48 -3.64 22.67
CA ALA A 468 20.38 -4.62 22.69
C ALA A 468 20.48 -5.64 23.84
N LYS A 469 21.65 -5.79 24.46
CA LYS A 469 21.80 -6.58 25.71
C LYS A 469 21.77 -5.65 26.91
N LYS A 470 21.07 -6.05 27.97
CA LYS A 470 21.04 -5.32 29.24
C LYS A 470 22.47 -5.04 29.71
N PRO A 471 22.88 -3.78 29.97
CA PRO A 471 24.19 -3.50 30.52
C PRO A 471 24.23 -4.00 31.97
N CYS A 472 24.99 -5.09 32.21
CA CYS A 472 25.12 -5.72 33.53
C CYS A 472 25.99 -4.91 34.50
N PHE A 473 25.48 -3.76 34.95
CA PHE A 473 26.06 -3.01 36.06
C PHE A 473 25.79 -3.72 37.40
N GLY A 474 26.60 -4.74 37.70
CA GLY A 474 26.76 -5.27 39.06
C GLY A 474 26.21 -6.67 39.33
N LYS A 475 26.87 -7.71 38.81
CA LYS A 475 27.32 -8.86 39.63
C LYS A 475 28.29 -9.74 38.84
N LYS A 476 29.58 -9.65 39.20
CA LYS A 476 30.63 -10.54 38.71
C LYS A 476 30.59 -11.80 39.60
N ASN A 477 29.73 -12.77 39.25
CA ASN A 477 29.78 -14.11 39.85
C ASN A 477 30.70 -15.00 39.01
N ASN A 478 31.46 -15.85 39.71
CA ASN A 478 32.59 -16.58 39.17
C ASN A 478 32.20 -17.68 38.17
N GLY A 479 33.10 -17.99 37.24
CA GLY A 479 33.32 -19.38 36.82
C GLY A 479 33.30 -19.71 35.33
N GLU A 480 32.70 -18.89 34.47
CA GLU A 480 32.58 -19.24 33.04
C GLU A 480 33.33 -18.27 32.12
N ASN A 481 34.08 -18.86 31.19
CA ASN A 481 34.81 -18.16 30.12
C ASN A 481 33.83 -17.59 29.08
N GLN A 482 33.10 -16.54 29.47
CA GLN A 482 32.47 -15.65 28.49
C GLN A 482 33.60 -14.93 27.75
N GLN A 483 33.84 -15.33 26.50
CA GLN A 483 34.61 -14.53 25.55
C GLN A 483 34.07 -13.09 25.61
N PRO A 484 34.94 -12.06 25.64
CA PRO A 484 34.46 -10.68 25.59
C PRO A 484 33.73 -10.51 24.26
N SER A 485 32.40 -10.44 24.30
CA SER A 485 31.58 -10.33 23.09
C SER A 485 31.80 -8.95 22.49
N LEU A 486 32.80 -8.86 21.62
CA LEU A 486 33.27 -7.67 20.95
C LEU A 486 32.13 -7.10 20.11
N GLY A 487 31.56 -5.99 20.57
CA GLY A 487 30.35 -5.38 20.00
C GLY A 487 29.08 -5.93 20.65
N THR A 488 28.59 -5.24 21.67
CA THR A 488 27.17 -5.36 22.03
C THR A 488 26.38 -4.71 20.92
N GLU A 489 25.69 -5.51 20.09
CA GLU A 489 24.90 -4.97 18.99
C GLU A 489 23.91 -3.91 19.49
N PRO A 490 23.80 -2.74 18.83
CA PRO A 490 22.80 -1.74 19.19
C PRO A 490 21.38 -2.22 18.85
N ILE A 491 20.37 -1.58 19.42
CA ILE A 491 18.96 -1.89 19.15
C ILE A 491 18.71 -1.88 17.63
N ILE A 492 19.23 -0.88 16.91
CA ILE A 492 19.19 -0.79 15.45
C ILE A 492 20.60 -0.58 14.87
N THR A 493 20.93 -1.29 13.79
CA THR A 493 22.16 -1.07 13.02
C THR A 493 21.88 -0.25 11.75
N TRP A 494 22.91 0.37 11.17
CA TRP A 494 22.75 1.12 9.90
C TRP A 494 22.17 0.25 8.78
N LYS A 495 22.49 -1.06 8.75
CA LYS A 495 21.94 -2.00 7.76
C LYS A 495 20.44 -2.23 7.95
N ASP A 496 19.98 -2.32 9.20
CA ASP A 496 18.56 -2.48 9.52
C ASP A 496 17.76 -1.24 9.09
N PHE A 497 18.28 -0.05 9.39
CA PHE A 497 17.71 1.22 8.94
C PHE A 497 17.69 1.33 7.41
N GLN A 498 18.83 1.09 6.74
CA GLN A 498 18.95 1.19 5.29
C GLN A 498 18.01 0.23 4.55
N LYS A 499 17.73 -0.96 5.11
CA LYS A 499 16.78 -1.93 4.56
C LYS A 499 15.32 -1.47 4.68
N THR A 500 14.98 -0.75 5.75
CA THR A 500 13.61 -0.31 6.03
C THR A 500 13.31 1.07 5.42
N MET A 501 14.34 1.86 5.08
CA MET A 501 14.21 3.22 4.57
C MET A 501 13.65 3.26 3.13
N PRO A 502 12.48 3.90 2.90
CA PRO A 502 11.88 4.01 1.58
C PRO A 502 12.49 5.19 0.81
N TRP A 503 13.71 5.00 0.30
CA TRP A 503 14.47 6.03 -0.43
C TRP A 503 13.71 6.63 -1.63
N GLU A 504 12.88 5.83 -2.30
CA GLU A 504 12.02 6.32 -3.40
C GLU A 504 11.06 7.41 -2.94
N ILE A 505 10.47 7.27 -1.74
CA ILE A 505 9.56 8.27 -1.17
C ILE A 505 10.33 9.54 -0.83
N VAL A 506 11.54 9.45 -0.27
CA VAL A 506 12.40 10.61 0.04
C VAL A 506 12.69 11.43 -1.22
N ILE A 507 13.10 10.76 -2.30
CA ILE A 507 13.45 11.44 -3.55
C ILE A 507 12.19 11.97 -4.26
N LEU A 508 11.06 11.26 -4.18
CA LEU A 508 9.78 11.71 -4.74
C LEU A 508 9.23 12.95 -4.02
N VAL A 509 9.27 12.94 -2.69
CA VAL A 509 9.00 14.09 -1.82
C VAL A 509 9.81 15.32 -2.28
N GLY A 510 11.13 15.17 -2.42
CA GLY A 510 12.01 16.24 -2.91
C GLY A 510 11.72 16.72 -4.34
N GLY A 511 11.47 15.79 -5.26
CA GLY A 511 11.09 16.11 -6.63
C GLY A 511 9.78 16.89 -6.72
N GLY A 512 8.84 16.63 -5.80
CA GLY A 512 7.61 17.40 -5.65
C GLY A 512 7.84 18.84 -5.21
N TYR A 513 8.81 19.09 -4.34
CA TYR A 513 9.15 20.45 -3.90
C TYR A 513 9.92 21.21 -4.97
N ALA A 514 10.82 20.54 -5.70
CA ALA A 514 11.39 21.11 -6.92
C ALA A 514 10.28 21.51 -7.91
N LEU A 515 9.31 20.65 -8.19
CA LEU A 515 8.17 20.99 -9.07
C LEU A 515 7.34 22.17 -8.56
N ALA A 516 7.04 22.22 -7.27
CA ALA A 516 6.26 23.28 -6.64
C ALA A 516 6.98 24.64 -6.66
N SER A 517 8.27 24.62 -6.33
CA SER A 517 9.17 25.78 -6.31
C SER A 517 9.36 26.33 -7.74
N GLY A 518 9.61 25.45 -8.71
CA GLY A 518 9.69 25.81 -10.13
C GLY A 518 8.40 26.37 -10.69
N SER A 519 7.23 25.83 -10.30
CA SER A 519 5.92 26.34 -10.73
C SER A 519 5.62 27.75 -10.21
N LYS A 520 6.13 28.09 -9.02
CA LYS A 520 6.00 29.40 -8.39
C LYS A 520 6.99 30.41 -8.96
N SER A 521 8.27 30.04 -9.07
CA SER A 521 9.32 30.93 -9.60
C SER A 521 9.14 31.24 -11.09
N SER A 522 8.55 30.32 -11.86
CA SER A 522 8.26 30.52 -13.29
C SER A 522 7.01 31.36 -13.58
N GLY A 523 6.12 31.58 -12.61
CA GLY A 523 4.80 32.18 -12.84
C GLY A 523 3.73 31.21 -13.39
N LEU A 524 4.08 29.93 -13.60
CA LEU A 524 3.15 28.92 -14.11
C LEU A 524 1.94 28.71 -13.18
N SER A 525 2.13 28.77 -11.86
CA SER A 525 1.04 28.69 -10.87
C SER A 525 0.00 29.78 -11.08
N THR A 526 0.43 31.02 -11.30
CA THR A 526 -0.44 32.18 -11.55
C THR A 526 -1.20 32.02 -12.88
N TRP A 527 -0.53 31.54 -13.93
CA TRP A 527 -1.18 31.26 -15.22
C TRP A 527 -2.27 30.18 -15.11
N ILE A 528 -2.00 29.07 -14.40
CA ILE A 528 -2.98 28.02 -14.13
C ILE A 528 -4.15 28.60 -13.31
N GLY A 529 -3.85 29.37 -12.26
CA GLY A 529 -4.86 30.02 -11.42
C GLY A 529 -5.85 30.85 -12.23
N HIS A 530 -5.38 31.70 -13.14
CA HIS A 530 -6.25 32.52 -13.99
C HIS A 530 -7.23 31.70 -14.85
N GLN A 531 -6.87 30.51 -15.31
CA GLN A 531 -7.81 29.63 -16.03
C GLN A 531 -8.92 29.10 -15.12
N MET A 532 -8.65 28.97 -13.82
CA MET A 532 -9.61 28.46 -12.83
C MET A 532 -10.56 29.53 -12.28
N LEU A 533 -10.41 30.80 -12.66
CA LEU A 533 -11.37 31.87 -12.34
C LEU A 533 -12.80 31.56 -12.82
N SER A 534 -12.97 30.72 -13.84
CA SER A 534 -14.29 30.24 -14.29
C SER A 534 -15.05 29.45 -13.21
N LEU A 535 -14.34 28.85 -12.25
CA LEU A 535 -14.91 28.10 -11.13
C LEU A 535 -15.35 28.99 -9.95
N SER A 536 -15.04 30.29 -9.97
CA SER A 536 -15.41 31.25 -8.90
C SER A 536 -16.91 31.42 -8.67
N SER A 537 -17.74 30.98 -9.63
CA SER A 537 -19.20 30.96 -9.50
C SER A 537 -19.73 29.82 -8.61
N LEU A 538 -18.90 28.84 -8.25
CA LEU A 538 -19.27 27.71 -7.41
C LEU A 538 -18.94 27.97 -5.93
N PRO A 539 -19.78 27.51 -4.98
CA PRO A 539 -19.45 27.62 -3.57
C PRO A 539 -18.25 26.73 -3.20
N PRO A 540 -17.41 27.10 -2.20
CA PRO A 540 -16.17 26.40 -1.89
C PRO A 540 -16.33 24.89 -1.68
N TRP A 541 -17.40 24.45 -1.01
CA TRP A 541 -17.67 23.03 -0.76
C TRP A 541 -17.85 22.23 -2.06
N ALA A 542 -18.39 22.84 -3.12
CA ALA A 542 -18.62 22.20 -4.41
C ALA A 542 -17.31 22.10 -5.22
N VAL A 543 -16.44 23.11 -5.11
CA VAL A 543 -15.09 23.09 -5.70
C VAL A 543 -14.26 21.98 -5.06
N THR A 544 -14.23 21.90 -3.72
CA THR A 544 -13.53 20.82 -2.99
C THR A 544 -14.13 19.44 -3.33
N LEU A 545 -15.46 19.30 -3.38
CA LEU A 545 -16.11 18.04 -3.75
C LEU A 545 -15.72 17.58 -5.17
N LEU A 546 -15.74 18.48 -6.15
CA LEU A 546 -15.35 18.19 -7.53
C LEU A 546 -13.88 17.77 -7.64
N ALA A 547 -12.98 18.46 -6.92
CA ALA A 547 -11.57 18.11 -6.84
C ALA A 547 -11.37 16.71 -6.22
N CYS A 548 -12.04 16.40 -5.11
CA CYS A 548 -11.97 15.08 -4.48
C CYS A 548 -12.47 13.97 -5.41
N ILE A 549 -13.61 14.16 -6.10
CA ILE A 549 -14.14 13.18 -7.07
C ILE A 549 -13.16 12.93 -8.22
N LEU A 550 -12.64 14.00 -8.83
CA LEU A 550 -11.68 13.91 -9.93
C LEU A 550 -10.44 13.10 -9.50
N VAL A 551 -9.90 13.44 -8.33
CA VAL A 551 -8.64 12.87 -7.85
C VAL A 551 -8.82 11.42 -7.35
N SER A 552 -9.94 11.08 -6.71
CA SER A 552 -10.28 9.69 -6.36
C SER A 552 -10.46 8.79 -7.60
N ILE A 553 -10.83 9.33 -8.76
CA ILE A 553 -10.86 8.56 -10.01
C ILE A 553 -9.44 8.35 -10.54
N VAL A 554 -8.59 9.39 -10.53
CA VAL A 554 -7.21 9.30 -11.05
C VAL A 554 -6.35 8.35 -10.21
N THR A 555 -6.48 8.37 -8.88
CA THR A 555 -5.63 7.59 -7.96
C THR A 555 -5.85 6.07 -8.03
N GLU A 556 -6.92 5.59 -8.67
CA GLU A 556 -7.12 4.16 -8.94
C GLU A 556 -6.25 3.64 -10.10
N PHE A 557 -5.70 4.54 -10.92
CA PHE A 557 -4.84 4.24 -12.07
C PHE A 557 -3.41 4.79 -11.93
N VAL A 558 -3.18 5.70 -10.98
CA VAL A 558 -1.92 6.41 -10.76
C VAL A 558 -1.54 6.30 -9.30
N SER A 559 -0.31 5.89 -9.00
CA SER A 559 0.13 5.67 -7.62
C SER A 559 -0.05 6.90 -6.73
N ASN A 560 -0.49 6.67 -5.50
CA ASN A 560 -0.84 7.74 -4.55
C ASN A 560 0.24 8.87 -4.41
N PRO A 561 1.56 8.57 -4.35
CA PRO A 561 2.61 9.60 -4.28
C PRO A 561 2.72 10.45 -5.55
N ALA A 562 2.50 9.84 -6.73
CA ALA A 562 2.48 10.55 -8.01
C ALA A 562 1.28 11.49 -8.10
N THR A 563 0.07 10.96 -7.81
CA THR A 563 -1.19 11.71 -7.86
C THR A 563 -1.11 12.97 -6.99
N ILE A 564 -0.70 12.85 -5.74
CA ILE A 564 -0.65 14.00 -4.83
C ILE A 564 0.36 15.07 -5.28
N THR A 565 1.50 14.66 -5.80
CA THR A 565 2.55 15.59 -6.23
C THR A 565 2.15 16.38 -7.48
N ILE A 566 1.31 15.81 -8.34
CA ILE A 566 0.73 16.50 -9.51
C ILE A 566 -0.38 17.46 -9.09
N PHE A 567 -1.29 17.05 -8.20
CA PHE A 567 -2.48 17.84 -7.89
C PHE A 567 -2.29 18.95 -6.84
N LEU A 568 -1.42 18.79 -5.83
CA LEU A 568 -1.26 19.81 -4.78
C LEU A 568 -0.86 21.20 -5.30
N PRO A 569 0.14 21.37 -6.22
CA PRO A 569 0.50 22.69 -6.74
C PRO A 569 -0.67 23.39 -7.45
N ILE A 570 -1.49 22.62 -8.18
CA ILE A 570 -2.67 23.09 -8.90
C ILE A 570 -3.75 23.55 -7.90
N LEU A 571 -3.97 22.77 -6.84
CA LEU A 571 -4.98 23.07 -5.81
C LEU A 571 -4.58 24.23 -4.89
N CYS A 572 -3.29 24.45 -4.63
CA CYS A 572 -2.79 25.66 -4.00
C CYS A 572 -3.12 26.89 -4.86
N SER A 573 -2.75 26.86 -6.14
CA SER A 573 -3.00 27.94 -7.11
C SER A 573 -4.51 28.25 -7.26
N LEU A 574 -5.35 27.21 -7.28
CA LEU A 574 -6.81 27.31 -7.26
C LEU A 574 -7.32 28.03 -6.00
N SER A 575 -6.86 27.61 -4.82
CA SER A 575 -7.32 28.13 -3.54
C SER A 575 -6.92 29.61 -3.35
N GLU A 576 -5.69 29.95 -3.74
CA GLU A 576 -5.20 31.33 -3.76
C GLU A 576 -6.04 32.22 -4.69
N THR A 577 -6.31 31.76 -5.92
CA THR A 577 -7.06 32.51 -6.93
C THR A 577 -8.54 32.69 -6.58
N LEU A 578 -9.16 31.69 -5.94
CA LEU A 578 -10.54 31.77 -5.47
C LEU A 578 -10.70 32.41 -4.09
N HIS A 579 -9.60 32.83 -3.45
CA HIS A 579 -9.57 33.32 -2.06
C HIS A 579 -10.24 32.35 -1.05
N ILE A 580 -10.06 31.05 -1.27
CA ILE A 580 -10.49 29.97 -0.36
C ILE A 580 -9.30 29.58 0.51
N ASN A 581 -9.54 29.27 1.80
CA ASN A 581 -8.47 28.79 2.69
C ASN A 581 -7.85 27.50 2.10
N PRO A 582 -6.54 27.45 1.78
CA PRO A 582 -5.96 26.30 1.08
C PRO A 582 -6.18 24.94 1.79
N LEU A 583 -6.19 24.92 3.12
CA LEU A 583 -6.43 23.69 3.89
C LEU A 583 -7.82 23.07 3.64
N TYR A 584 -8.81 23.91 3.33
CA TYR A 584 -10.18 23.47 3.04
C TYR A 584 -10.28 22.63 1.75
N THR A 585 -9.34 22.78 0.82
CA THR A 585 -9.27 21.97 -0.41
C THR A 585 -8.17 20.91 -0.34
N LEU A 586 -6.99 21.25 0.19
CA LEU A 586 -5.82 20.37 0.17
C LEU A 586 -5.95 19.17 1.13
N ILE A 587 -6.51 19.35 2.34
CA ILE A 587 -6.67 18.24 3.30
C ILE A 587 -7.66 17.19 2.75
N PRO A 588 -8.89 17.55 2.32
CA PRO A 588 -9.82 16.56 1.77
C PRO A 588 -9.28 15.77 0.58
N VAL A 589 -8.62 16.45 -0.37
CA VAL A 589 -8.04 15.79 -1.53
C VAL A 589 -6.91 14.84 -1.12
N THR A 590 -6.03 15.24 -0.20
CA THR A 590 -4.95 14.37 0.33
C THR A 590 -5.50 13.06 0.92
N MET A 591 -6.59 13.14 1.66
CA MET A 591 -7.26 11.93 2.19
C MET A 591 -7.89 11.10 1.08
N CYS A 592 -8.55 11.76 0.11
CA CYS A 592 -9.21 11.10 -1.03
C CYS A 592 -8.23 10.38 -1.99
N ILE A 593 -6.99 10.87 -2.15
CA ILE A 593 -5.90 10.17 -2.87
C ILE A 593 -5.54 8.86 -2.18
N SER A 594 -5.58 8.85 -0.85
CA SER A 594 -5.21 7.66 -0.08
C SER A 594 -6.23 6.53 -0.23
N PHE A 595 -7.49 6.84 -0.58
CA PHE A 595 -8.56 5.88 -0.86
C PHE A 595 -8.48 5.26 -2.28
N ALA A 596 -7.30 4.75 -2.65
CA ALA A 596 -7.11 3.93 -3.85
C ALA A 596 -7.40 2.45 -3.50
N VAL A 597 -8.68 2.04 -3.50
CA VAL A 597 -9.11 0.71 -3.02
C VAL A 597 -10.04 -0.06 -3.98
N MET A 598 -10.30 0.41 -5.20
CA MET A 598 -11.10 -0.32 -6.20
C MET A 598 -10.26 -1.29 -7.03
N LEU A 599 -9.01 -0.96 -7.36
CA LEU A 599 -8.15 -1.78 -8.24
C LEU A 599 -6.89 -2.30 -7.53
N PRO A 600 -6.42 -3.54 -7.82
CA PRO A 600 -5.20 -4.09 -7.23
C PRO A 600 -3.94 -3.24 -7.47
N VAL A 601 -3.92 -2.47 -8.56
CA VAL A 601 -2.80 -1.61 -8.97
C VAL A 601 -2.77 -0.29 -8.18
N GLY A 602 -3.91 0.20 -7.68
CA GLY A 602 -4.00 1.54 -7.06
C GLY A 602 -3.18 1.68 -5.76
N ASN A 603 -2.97 0.60 -5.00
CA ASN A 603 -2.24 0.65 -3.73
C ASN A 603 -1.57 -0.72 -3.44
N PRO A 604 -0.29 -0.78 -3.02
CA PRO A 604 0.39 -2.06 -2.74
C PRO A 604 -0.30 -3.01 -1.74
N PRO A 605 -0.99 -2.54 -0.68
CA PRO A 605 -1.87 -3.37 0.14
C PRO A 605 -2.86 -4.20 -0.67
N ASN A 606 -3.46 -3.63 -1.72
CA ASN A 606 -4.45 -4.32 -2.54
C ASN A 606 -3.78 -5.39 -3.39
N ALA A 607 -2.61 -5.08 -3.98
CA ALA A 607 -1.82 -6.02 -4.75
C ALA A 607 -1.38 -7.23 -3.91
N ILE A 608 -0.96 -7.01 -2.67
CA ILE A 608 -0.62 -8.08 -1.71
C ILE A 608 -1.86 -8.95 -1.46
N VAL A 609 -3.00 -8.37 -1.10
CA VAL A 609 -4.24 -9.14 -0.84
C VAL A 609 -4.71 -9.92 -2.07
N PHE A 610 -4.55 -9.34 -3.27
CA PHE A 610 -4.93 -10.00 -4.52
C PHE A 610 -4.02 -11.19 -4.87
N SER A 611 -2.75 -11.19 -4.47
CA SER A 611 -1.79 -12.27 -4.78
C SER A 611 -2.10 -13.60 -4.07
N TYR A 612 -2.77 -13.57 -2.91
CA TYR A 612 -3.27 -14.77 -2.22
C TYR A 612 -4.40 -15.51 -2.97
N GLY A 613 -4.96 -14.88 -4.02
CA GLY A 613 -5.86 -15.53 -4.98
C GLY A 613 -7.31 -15.73 -4.53
N HIS A 614 -7.70 -15.27 -3.34
CA HIS A 614 -9.05 -15.43 -2.79
C HIS A 614 -10.09 -14.51 -3.44
N CYS A 615 -9.66 -13.35 -3.94
CA CYS A 615 -10.53 -12.26 -4.40
C CYS A 615 -10.46 -12.08 -5.91
N GLN A 616 -11.59 -11.73 -6.54
CA GLN A 616 -11.60 -11.30 -7.95
C GLN A 616 -11.64 -9.79 -8.07
N ILE A 617 -11.17 -9.27 -9.21
CA ILE A 617 -11.20 -7.83 -9.53
C ILE A 617 -12.64 -7.29 -9.42
N LYS A 618 -13.67 -8.08 -9.80
CA LYS A 618 -15.08 -7.70 -9.66
C LYS A 618 -15.52 -7.52 -8.20
N ASP A 619 -15.09 -8.43 -7.31
CA ASP A 619 -15.39 -8.37 -5.88
C ASP A 619 -14.74 -7.12 -5.27
N MET A 620 -13.48 -6.88 -5.64
CA MET A 620 -12.69 -5.76 -5.16
C MET A 620 -13.24 -4.40 -5.64
N VAL A 621 -13.55 -4.24 -6.94
CA VAL A 621 -14.14 -3.00 -7.48
C VAL A 621 -15.47 -2.69 -6.81
N LYS A 622 -16.33 -3.69 -6.59
CA LYS A 622 -17.64 -3.50 -5.93
C LYS A 622 -17.46 -3.10 -4.45
N ALA A 623 -16.52 -3.73 -3.75
CA ALA A 623 -16.23 -3.42 -2.36
C ALA A 623 -15.59 -2.03 -2.19
N GLY A 624 -14.54 -1.75 -2.98
CA GLY A 624 -13.79 -0.50 -2.96
C GLY A 624 -14.61 0.71 -3.37
N LEU A 625 -15.52 0.59 -4.35
CA LEU A 625 -16.39 1.71 -4.75
C LEU A 625 -17.23 2.23 -3.57
N GLY A 626 -17.75 1.31 -2.74
CA GLY A 626 -18.46 1.68 -1.52
C GLY A 626 -17.56 2.38 -0.52
N VAL A 627 -16.37 1.84 -0.26
CA VAL A 627 -15.39 2.44 0.67
C VAL A 627 -14.94 3.84 0.20
N ASN A 628 -14.74 4.05 -1.11
CA ASN A 628 -14.39 5.36 -1.67
C ASN A 628 -15.53 6.38 -1.48
N VAL A 629 -16.78 5.99 -1.73
CA VAL A 629 -17.94 6.87 -1.52
C VAL A 629 -18.14 7.18 -0.03
N ILE A 630 -18.00 6.18 0.83
CA ILE A 630 -18.05 6.33 2.30
C ILE A 630 -16.94 7.30 2.77
N GLY A 631 -15.71 7.13 2.28
CA GLY A 631 -14.57 7.99 2.55
C GLY A 631 -14.78 9.43 2.11
N LEU A 632 -15.22 9.64 0.87
CA LEU A 632 -15.54 10.96 0.34
C LEU A 632 -16.58 11.68 1.21
N VAL A 633 -17.68 10.99 1.56
CA VAL A 633 -18.75 11.58 2.41
C VAL A 633 -18.23 11.93 3.80
N ILE A 634 -17.50 11.03 4.47
CA ILE A 634 -16.99 11.27 5.83
C ILE A 634 -15.96 12.41 5.83
N VAL A 635 -15.04 12.45 4.86
CA VAL A 635 -14.05 13.55 4.73
C VAL A 635 -14.73 14.88 4.44
N MET A 636 -15.74 14.91 3.56
CA MET A 636 -16.50 16.14 3.27
C MET A 636 -17.33 16.62 4.48
N VAL A 637 -17.89 15.71 5.29
CA VAL A 637 -18.53 16.09 6.56
C VAL A 637 -17.50 16.61 7.56
N ALA A 638 -16.35 15.95 7.70
CA ALA A 638 -15.29 16.33 8.64
C ALA A 638 -14.75 17.73 8.38
N ILE A 639 -14.40 18.05 7.12
CA ILE A 639 -13.85 19.37 6.77
C ILE A 639 -14.88 20.50 6.95
N ASN A 640 -16.18 20.22 6.75
CA ASN A 640 -17.28 21.17 6.94
C ASN A 640 -17.86 21.20 8.37
N THR A 641 -17.26 20.48 9.32
CA THR A 641 -17.72 20.47 10.72
C THR A 641 -16.54 20.76 11.67
N TRP A 642 -15.87 19.74 12.20
CA TRP A 642 -14.75 19.96 13.14
C TRP A 642 -13.49 20.53 12.45
N GLY A 643 -13.31 20.33 11.15
CA GLY A 643 -12.24 20.95 10.37
C GLY A 643 -12.28 22.49 10.42
N ILE A 644 -13.48 23.08 10.34
CA ILE A 644 -13.68 24.53 10.49
C ILE A 644 -13.19 25.02 11.85
N SER A 645 -13.60 24.34 12.93
CA SER A 645 -13.23 24.73 14.29
C SER A 645 -11.75 24.52 14.61
N LEU A 646 -11.07 23.60 13.92
CA LEU A 646 -9.67 23.24 14.18
C LEU A 646 -8.67 24.09 13.38
N PHE A 647 -9.03 24.46 12.14
CA PHE A 647 -8.14 25.18 11.22
C PHE A 647 -8.64 26.57 10.81
N HIS A 648 -9.74 27.06 11.40
CA HIS A 648 -10.38 28.35 11.09
C HIS A 648 -10.67 28.55 9.59
N LEU A 649 -11.25 27.52 8.96
CA LEU A 649 -11.41 27.42 7.51
C LEU A 649 -12.38 28.44 6.89
N ASP A 650 -13.27 29.03 7.68
CA ASP A 650 -14.26 30.03 7.23
C ASP A 650 -13.64 31.34 6.72
N THR A 651 -12.39 31.60 7.09
CA THR A 651 -11.69 32.85 6.74
C THR A 651 -10.47 32.57 5.86
N TYR A 652 -10.23 33.44 4.87
CA TYR A 652 -9.00 33.41 4.11
C TYR A 652 -7.84 33.90 4.98
N PRO A 653 -6.85 33.06 5.31
CA PRO A 653 -5.89 33.37 6.36
C PRO A 653 -4.82 34.35 5.87
N ALA A 654 -4.32 35.19 6.78
CA ALA A 654 -3.31 36.19 6.45
C ALA A 654 -2.00 35.58 5.91
N TRP A 655 -1.64 34.35 6.35
CA TRP A 655 -0.46 33.62 5.87
C TRP A 655 -0.60 33.06 4.45
N ALA A 656 -1.81 32.96 3.90
CA ALA A 656 -2.04 32.50 2.52
C ALA A 656 -1.99 33.65 1.50
N LYS A 657 -2.01 34.91 1.95
CA LYS A 657 -1.87 36.06 1.06
C LYS A 657 -0.51 35.97 0.37
N VAL A 658 -0.54 35.93 -0.96
CA VAL A 658 0.67 36.03 -1.80
C VAL A 658 1.42 37.29 -1.39
N SER A 659 2.58 37.12 -0.78
CA SER A 659 3.51 38.21 -0.54
C SER A 659 4.02 38.68 -1.90
N ASN A 660 3.57 39.86 -2.33
CA ASN A 660 4.13 40.51 -3.51
C ASN A 660 5.64 40.64 -3.31
N ILE A 661 6.40 40.22 -4.31
CA ILE A 661 7.87 40.09 -4.27
C ILE A 661 8.57 41.47 -4.15
N THR A 662 7.80 42.57 -4.12
CA THR A 662 8.29 43.94 -3.92
C THR A 662 8.71 44.28 -2.49
N ASP A 663 8.26 43.55 -1.46
CA ASP A 663 8.47 43.93 -0.05
C ASP A 663 9.72 43.29 0.60
N GLN A 664 10.62 42.67 -0.19
CA GLN A 664 11.89 42.09 0.26
C GLN A 664 13.10 42.50 -0.62
N ALA A 665 13.06 43.69 -1.22
CA ALA A 665 14.17 44.31 -1.95
C ALA A 665 14.83 45.44 -1.14
#